data_AF-A0A5C6LMC7-F1
#
_entry.id   AF-A0A5C6LMC7-F1
#
_cell.length_a   1.000
_cell.length_b   1.000
_cell.length_c   1.000
_cell.angle_alpha   90.00
_cell.angle_beta   90.00
_cell.angle_gamma   90.00
#
_symmetry.space_group_name_H-M   'P 1'
#
loop_
_entity.id
_entity.type
_entity.pdbx_description
1 polymer ?
#
loop_
_entity_poly.entity_id
_entity_poly.type
_entity_poly.pdbx_seq_one_letter_code
_entity_poly.pdbx_strand_id
1 'polypeptide(L)'
;MAQASKSLNAIRTGEGLSERPAAELYRLLKYALELAYHKSAVDAAEEKKVFNAQQILAMRTEQPFMHQQWKDTVTESRYALLYDTVPQISANKTVSEYIRDSIFLAEIPFHSRYLASQLKALENLSDASTARLERAFVEHLDNCHYRLDAWKNGLLTLGLSDMRNNQPGAHYDNRSTGIFLGAFGWLENVKPEKNKVLTPKQIPEELKDDFNKNGDKVFVTDAANEGYIHTPSLNQGVTAAVLRNGYISHGKPDANNVLAVNLSSERIRLALSVIEGIQGGQPLPALLGYHFERTLHNRSDLTAKKIDSFIYAIRKIFPLNADQLKDTRVSNTNDPSVDPDTVPITAIEARNVVHGSNLVKHVQQQTGVNRQYPFNLALPDGEAVIKTAITETVLQIMDIADAIADLGIAESVHHVVMGNTERAAGVLESYSKGNYPQEPDVIRTPRSGPTLTHRVSVPFTYIATNAGGAPRALSEPSVNQWLTSILPPLNKIVCQCAYFSRADGLEKKMEIPLQAIGLDPLDLLYMLNALDTQSLNELDDRLLFYIHSTADPIIDSAITFNYIEEPADTSKLSVFQVMPLVKSLRALIIESSPLTPGDVALPNEVDKNELPAPELSSQRVVGLRDKLAGDLAAAKGAGGIIKALQDLPAFDTLTDPQAETIRQDADTTMQRFAAFLLTLGSYGLPQTSIGGIYAQQQQWYVSLKNR
;
A
#
# COMPACT_ATOMS: atom_id res chain seq x y z
N MET A 1 -18.88 10.65 50.05
CA MET A 1 -17.58 10.00 49.74
C MET A 1 -16.56 10.19 50.86
N ALA A 2 -16.30 11.40 51.36
CA ALA A 2 -15.36 11.65 52.48
C ALA A 2 -15.69 10.98 53.83
N GLN A 3 -16.90 10.46 54.02
CA GLN A 3 -17.27 9.68 55.22
C GLN A 3 -17.02 8.17 55.07
N ALA A 4 -16.87 7.68 53.84
CA ALA A 4 -16.67 6.25 53.57
C ALA A 4 -15.32 5.73 54.08
N SER A 5 -14.31 6.59 54.13
CA SER A 5 -12.99 6.26 54.71
C SER A 5 -12.94 6.37 56.24
N LYS A 6 -14.00 6.88 56.88
CA LYS A 6 -14.03 7.19 58.33
C LYS A 6 -14.72 6.13 59.18
N SER A 7 -15.75 5.45 58.65
CA SER A 7 -16.48 4.42 59.39
C SER A 7 -17.32 3.55 58.46
N LEU A 8 -17.30 2.23 58.67
CA LEU A 8 -18.22 1.30 58.02
C LEU A 8 -19.68 1.63 58.36
N ASN A 9 -19.95 2.05 59.61
CA ASN A 9 -21.30 2.40 60.03
C ASN A 9 -21.81 3.65 59.30
N ALA A 10 -20.94 4.63 59.03
CA ALA A 10 -21.31 5.81 58.25
C ALA A 10 -21.72 5.44 56.82
N ILE A 11 -21.08 4.44 56.21
CA ILE A 11 -21.48 3.89 54.90
C ILE A 11 -22.87 3.27 54.98
N ARG A 12 -23.11 2.42 55.99
CA ARG A 12 -24.37 1.68 56.13
C ARG A 12 -25.56 2.58 56.44
N THR A 13 -25.41 3.51 57.38
CA THR A 13 -26.48 4.43 57.82
C THR A 13 -26.68 5.59 56.84
N GLY A 14 -25.66 5.92 56.04
CA GLY A 14 -25.67 7.11 55.17
C GLY A 14 -25.47 8.39 55.98
N GLU A 15 -24.66 8.32 57.03
CA GLU A 15 -24.36 9.46 57.90
C GLU A 15 -23.85 10.66 57.06
N GLY A 16 -24.28 11.87 57.42
CA GLY A 16 -23.91 13.09 56.70
C GLY A 16 -24.61 13.34 55.35
N LEU A 17 -25.55 12.50 54.93
CA LEU A 17 -26.42 12.76 53.78
C LEU A 17 -27.75 13.38 54.26
N SER A 18 -28.18 14.48 53.63
CA SER A 18 -29.49 15.09 53.89
C SER A 18 -30.64 14.18 53.43
N GLU A 19 -30.46 13.53 52.28
CA GLU A 19 -31.36 12.51 51.74
C GLU A 19 -30.55 11.39 51.06
N ARG A 20 -31.08 10.17 51.07
CA ARG A 20 -30.43 9.03 50.40
C ARG A 20 -30.66 9.11 48.88
N PRO A 21 -29.60 9.17 48.06
CA PRO A 21 -29.75 9.22 46.61
C PRO A 21 -30.50 7.99 46.08
N ALA A 22 -31.47 8.21 45.19
CA ALA A 22 -32.21 7.14 44.52
C ALA A 22 -31.45 6.51 43.34
N ALA A 23 -30.32 7.11 42.94
CA ALA A 23 -29.52 6.65 41.80
C ALA A 23 -28.94 5.24 42.04
N GLU A 24 -29.07 4.37 41.05
CA GLU A 24 -28.62 2.97 41.14
C GLU A 24 -27.10 2.87 41.29
N LEU A 25 -26.35 3.75 40.61
CA LEU A 25 -24.89 3.87 40.78
C LEU A 25 -24.50 4.07 42.25
N TYR A 26 -25.22 4.90 43.00
CA TYR A 26 -24.93 5.11 44.42
C TYR A 26 -25.12 3.83 45.24
N ARG A 27 -26.20 3.08 44.98
CA ARG A 27 -26.49 1.81 45.68
C ARG A 27 -25.41 0.77 45.42
N LEU A 28 -24.99 0.63 44.16
CA LEU A 28 -23.94 -0.31 43.79
C LEU A 28 -22.57 0.09 44.34
N LEU A 29 -22.20 1.38 44.31
CA LEU A 29 -20.96 1.85 44.90
C LEU A 29 -20.94 1.65 46.42
N LYS A 30 -22.06 1.93 47.11
CA LYS A 30 -22.22 1.63 48.53
C LYS A 30 -22.02 0.14 48.81
N TYR A 31 -22.73 -0.70 48.09
CA TYR A 31 -22.63 -2.16 48.26
C TYR A 31 -21.22 -2.67 47.97
N ALA A 32 -20.57 -2.17 46.92
CA ALA A 32 -19.20 -2.52 46.57
C ALA A 32 -18.19 -2.15 47.68
N LEU A 33 -18.38 -1.02 48.36
CA LEU A 33 -17.56 -0.65 49.51
C LEU A 33 -17.80 -1.57 50.71
N GLU A 34 -19.06 -1.90 51.02
CA GLU A 34 -19.39 -2.85 52.10
C GLU A 34 -18.75 -4.23 51.83
N LEU A 35 -18.79 -4.70 50.58
CA LEU A 35 -18.11 -5.91 50.14
C LEU A 35 -16.58 -5.84 50.28
N ALA A 36 -15.98 -4.71 49.96
CA ALA A 36 -14.54 -4.53 50.09
C ALA A 36 -14.11 -4.55 51.56
N TYR A 37 -14.86 -3.92 52.46
CA TYR A 37 -14.64 -4.05 53.92
C TYR A 37 -14.72 -5.51 54.37
N HIS A 38 -15.75 -6.25 53.93
CA HIS A 38 -15.88 -7.68 54.23
C HIS A 38 -14.67 -8.50 53.74
N LYS A 39 -14.29 -8.30 52.48
CA LYS A 39 -13.15 -8.98 51.89
C LYS A 39 -11.86 -8.70 52.66
N SER A 40 -11.63 -7.44 53.01
CA SER A 40 -10.47 -7.04 53.82
C SER A 40 -10.47 -7.69 55.21
N ALA A 41 -11.63 -7.89 55.82
CA ALA A 41 -11.76 -8.59 57.11
C ALA A 41 -11.38 -10.06 57.00
N VAL A 42 -11.91 -10.75 55.99
CA VAL A 42 -11.61 -12.17 55.76
C VAL A 42 -10.14 -12.38 55.41
N ASP A 43 -9.58 -11.53 54.54
CA ASP A 43 -8.17 -11.62 54.14
C ASP A 43 -7.23 -11.29 55.33
N ALA A 44 -7.60 -10.35 56.21
CA ALA A 44 -6.88 -10.10 57.46
C ALA A 44 -6.96 -11.28 58.44
N ALA A 45 -8.12 -11.93 58.54
CA ALA A 45 -8.30 -13.11 59.39
C ALA A 45 -7.51 -14.33 58.87
N GLU A 46 -7.40 -14.49 57.56
CA GLU A 46 -6.56 -15.50 56.92
C GLU A 46 -5.07 -15.23 57.18
N GLU A 47 -4.62 -13.98 57.01
CA GLU A 47 -3.23 -13.56 57.27
C GLU A 47 -2.82 -13.82 58.74
N LYS A 48 -3.71 -13.51 59.68
CA LYS A 48 -3.49 -13.72 61.13
C LYS A 48 -3.83 -15.15 61.59
N LYS A 49 -4.22 -16.04 60.68
CA LYS A 49 -4.57 -17.45 60.94
C LYS A 49 -5.62 -17.61 62.06
N VAL A 50 -6.61 -16.72 62.10
CA VAL A 50 -7.67 -16.71 63.12
C VAL A 50 -8.59 -17.93 62.96
N PHE A 51 -8.89 -18.30 61.71
CA PHE A 51 -9.81 -19.38 61.36
C PHE A 51 -9.10 -20.44 60.50
N ASN A 52 -9.67 -21.64 60.44
CA ASN A 52 -9.18 -22.69 59.56
C ASN A 52 -9.58 -22.45 58.09
N ALA A 53 -8.96 -23.15 57.14
CA ALA A 53 -9.19 -22.95 55.71
C ALA A 53 -10.65 -23.20 55.28
N GLN A 54 -11.35 -24.13 55.92
CA GLN A 54 -12.76 -24.41 55.60
C GLN A 54 -13.69 -23.28 56.07
N GLN A 55 -13.42 -22.71 57.25
CA GLN A 55 -14.15 -21.56 57.77
C GLN A 55 -13.94 -20.30 56.92
N ILE A 56 -12.71 -20.02 56.49
CA ILE A 56 -12.41 -18.91 55.58
C ILE A 56 -13.15 -19.09 54.25
N LEU A 57 -13.17 -20.31 53.69
CA LEU A 57 -13.91 -20.60 52.47
C LEU A 57 -15.42 -20.35 52.65
N ALA A 58 -15.99 -20.77 53.78
CA ALA A 58 -17.39 -20.53 54.12
C ALA A 58 -17.73 -19.03 54.30
N MET A 59 -16.79 -18.22 54.79
CA MET A 59 -16.95 -16.75 54.90
C MET A 59 -16.85 -16.03 53.55
N ARG A 60 -16.23 -16.65 52.54
CA ARG A 60 -16.16 -16.13 51.17
C ARG A 60 -17.42 -16.45 50.36
N THR A 61 -18.17 -17.48 50.75
CA THR A 61 -19.44 -17.86 50.11
C THR A 61 -20.62 -17.08 50.69
N GLU A 62 -21.55 -16.65 49.83
CA GLU A 62 -22.80 -16.03 50.27
C GLU A 62 -23.67 -17.07 51.00
N GLN A 63 -24.12 -16.74 52.21
CA GLN A 63 -25.02 -17.61 52.95
C GLN A 63 -26.47 -17.45 52.44
N PRO A 64 -27.25 -18.54 52.32
CA PRO A 64 -28.57 -18.50 51.70
C PRO A 64 -29.63 -17.71 52.50
N PHE A 65 -29.47 -17.59 53.82
CA PHE A 65 -30.37 -16.84 54.70
C PHE A 65 -29.57 -16.08 55.76
N MET A 66 -30.07 -14.93 56.22
CA MET A 66 -29.45 -14.13 57.29
C MET A 66 -30.21 -14.33 58.61
N HIS A 67 -29.51 -14.62 59.70
CA HIS A 67 -30.05 -14.82 61.06
C HIS A 67 -31.21 -15.83 61.12
N GLN A 68 -31.14 -16.90 60.33
CA GLN A 68 -32.11 -17.99 60.34
C GLN A 68 -31.39 -19.33 60.52
N GLN A 69 -32.08 -20.31 61.11
CA GLN A 69 -31.59 -21.67 61.12
C GLN A 69 -31.75 -22.27 59.71
N TRP A 70 -30.63 -22.61 59.09
CA TRP A 70 -30.61 -23.34 57.83
C TRP A 70 -29.82 -24.63 58.02
N LYS A 71 -30.48 -25.79 57.89
CA LYS A 71 -29.89 -27.12 58.11
C LYS A 71 -29.11 -27.23 59.44
N ASP A 72 -29.79 -26.95 60.55
CA ASP A 72 -29.24 -27.01 61.92
C ASP A 72 -28.05 -26.09 62.23
N THR A 73 -27.73 -25.16 61.31
CA THR A 73 -26.68 -24.15 61.51
C THR A 73 -27.32 -22.76 61.54
N VAL A 74 -27.01 -21.96 62.56
CA VAL A 74 -27.40 -20.54 62.59
C VAL A 74 -26.53 -19.81 61.57
N THR A 75 -27.13 -19.29 60.51
CA THR A 75 -26.42 -18.49 59.51
C THR A 75 -26.36 -17.04 59.96
N GLU A 76 -25.16 -16.51 60.12
CA GLU A 76 -24.93 -15.12 60.48
C GLU A 76 -24.84 -14.21 59.25
N SER A 77 -24.99 -12.91 59.47
CA SER A 77 -24.70 -11.92 58.43
C SER A 77 -23.27 -12.07 57.95
N ARG A 78 -23.05 -11.95 56.63
CA ARG A 78 -21.69 -11.91 56.07
C ARG A 78 -20.80 -10.87 56.75
N TYR A 79 -21.39 -9.76 57.21
CA TYR A 79 -20.68 -8.67 57.87
C TYR A 79 -20.43 -8.88 59.36
N ALA A 80 -20.79 -10.02 59.96
CA ALA A 80 -20.65 -10.27 61.39
C ALA A 80 -19.22 -10.04 61.89
N LEU A 81 -18.23 -10.60 61.17
CA LEU A 81 -16.81 -10.47 61.52
C LEU A 81 -16.34 -9.01 61.64
N LEU A 82 -16.93 -8.08 60.89
CA LEU A 82 -16.57 -6.65 60.93
C LEU A 82 -16.92 -5.99 62.26
N TYR A 83 -17.93 -6.51 62.96
CA TYR A 83 -18.42 -6.00 64.24
C TYR A 83 -17.81 -6.73 65.45
N ASP A 84 -17.20 -7.89 65.22
CA ASP A 84 -16.54 -8.64 66.27
C ASP A 84 -15.24 -7.97 66.71
N THR A 85 -14.91 -8.13 67.99
CA THR A 85 -13.59 -7.84 68.53
C THR A 85 -12.78 -9.13 68.56
N VAL A 86 -11.87 -9.29 67.61
CA VAL A 86 -11.02 -10.48 67.48
C VAL A 86 -9.61 -10.14 67.98
N PRO A 87 -9.19 -10.58 69.19
CA PRO A 87 -7.92 -10.19 69.79
C PRO A 87 -6.68 -10.51 68.94
N GLN A 88 -6.74 -11.56 68.11
CA GLN A 88 -5.65 -11.92 67.19
C GLN A 88 -5.48 -10.92 66.02
N ILE A 89 -6.54 -10.16 65.67
CA ILE A 89 -6.51 -9.12 64.63
C ILE A 89 -6.25 -7.76 65.27
N SER A 90 -7.00 -7.41 66.32
CA SER A 90 -6.83 -6.17 67.08
C SER A 90 -7.21 -6.36 68.55
N ALA A 91 -6.38 -5.86 69.46
CA ALA A 91 -6.59 -6.05 70.90
C ALA A 91 -7.82 -5.32 71.45
N ASN A 92 -8.11 -4.10 70.96
CA ASN A 92 -9.09 -3.18 71.58
C ASN A 92 -10.09 -2.57 70.58
N LYS A 93 -10.03 -2.95 69.31
CA LYS A 93 -10.86 -2.37 68.24
C LYS A 93 -11.66 -3.46 67.54
N THR A 94 -12.81 -3.09 66.99
CA THR A 94 -13.53 -3.98 66.08
C THR A 94 -12.70 -4.23 64.81
N VAL A 95 -12.95 -5.33 64.11
CA VAL A 95 -12.23 -5.62 62.85
C VAL A 95 -12.47 -4.52 61.81
N SER A 96 -13.66 -3.90 61.77
CA SER A 96 -13.94 -2.78 60.87
C SER A 96 -13.09 -1.53 61.16
N GLU A 97 -12.86 -1.20 62.44
CA GLU A 97 -12.00 -0.08 62.85
C GLU A 97 -10.52 -0.38 62.58
N TYR A 98 -10.10 -1.63 62.78
CA TYR A 98 -8.74 -2.07 62.43
C TYR A 98 -8.49 -1.92 60.92
N ILE A 99 -9.42 -2.37 60.07
CA ILE A 99 -9.31 -2.22 58.62
C ILE A 99 -9.30 -0.75 58.24
N ARG A 100 -10.19 0.08 58.81
CA ARG A 100 -10.21 1.52 58.59
C ARG A 100 -8.84 2.13 58.90
N ASP A 101 -8.22 1.80 60.02
CA ASP A 101 -6.92 2.38 60.37
C ASP A 101 -5.81 1.90 59.44
N SER A 102 -5.89 0.67 58.96
CA SER A 102 -4.89 0.07 58.07
C SER A 102 -4.79 0.72 56.68
N ILE A 103 -5.86 1.37 56.18
CA ILE A 103 -5.83 2.07 54.88
C ILE A 103 -5.01 3.36 54.91
N PHE A 104 -4.73 3.91 56.10
CA PHE A 104 -3.98 5.15 56.30
C PHE A 104 -2.52 4.93 56.72
N LEU A 105 -2.07 3.67 56.75
CA LEU A 105 -0.66 3.35 57.02
C LEU A 105 0.22 3.76 55.84
N ALA A 106 1.47 4.13 56.11
CA ALA A 106 2.46 4.48 55.08
C ALA A 106 2.69 3.33 54.09
N GLU A 107 2.67 2.09 54.57
CA GLU A 107 2.64 0.88 53.76
C GLU A 107 1.32 0.15 53.99
N ILE A 108 0.42 0.20 53.00
CA ILE A 108 -0.91 -0.41 53.10
C ILE A 108 -0.78 -1.94 53.04
N PRO A 109 -1.23 -2.68 54.07
CA PRO A 109 -1.20 -4.14 54.11
C PRO A 109 -2.00 -4.78 52.97
N PHE A 110 -1.59 -5.99 52.55
CA PHE A 110 -2.21 -6.68 51.41
C PHE A 110 -3.74 -6.80 51.52
N HIS A 111 -4.25 -7.13 52.70
CA HIS A 111 -5.68 -7.28 52.97
C HIS A 111 -6.48 -5.97 52.76
N SER A 112 -5.85 -4.80 52.84
CA SER A 112 -6.52 -3.49 52.73
C SER A 112 -6.24 -2.73 51.43
N ARG A 113 -5.34 -3.23 50.57
CA ARG A 113 -4.96 -2.56 49.31
C ARG A 113 -6.13 -2.34 48.36
N TYR A 114 -7.00 -3.34 48.22
CA TYR A 114 -8.15 -3.26 47.32
C TYR A 114 -9.13 -2.17 47.77
N LEU A 115 -9.47 -2.15 49.06
CA LEU A 115 -10.34 -1.13 49.66
C LEU A 115 -9.75 0.28 49.52
N ALA A 116 -8.45 0.45 49.80
CA ALA A 116 -7.77 1.72 49.64
C ALA A 116 -7.79 2.22 48.17
N SER A 117 -7.54 1.31 47.21
CA SER A 117 -7.61 1.62 45.78
C SER A 117 -9.03 2.05 45.37
N GLN A 118 -10.05 1.35 45.86
CA GLN A 118 -11.45 1.69 45.58
C GLN A 118 -11.84 3.06 46.16
N LEU A 119 -11.42 3.39 47.38
CA LEU A 119 -11.65 4.70 47.98
C LEU A 119 -10.97 5.81 47.18
N LYS A 120 -9.72 5.60 46.74
CA LYS A 120 -9.01 6.55 45.86
C LYS A 120 -9.72 6.71 44.51
N ALA A 121 -10.26 5.64 43.93
CA ALA A 121 -11.01 5.71 42.69
C ALA A 121 -12.30 6.54 42.83
N LEU A 122 -12.95 6.51 44.00
CA LEU A 122 -14.13 7.34 44.28
C LEU A 122 -13.80 8.83 44.32
N GLU A 123 -12.60 9.22 44.75
CA GLU A 123 -12.16 10.62 44.72
C GLU A 123 -12.15 11.15 43.27
N ASN A 124 -11.76 10.33 42.29
CA ASN A 124 -11.82 10.73 40.87
C ASN A 124 -13.24 10.98 40.36
N LEU A 125 -14.26 10.44 41.04
CA LEU A 125 -15.66 10.61 40.66
C LEU A 125 -16.31 11.85 41.31
N SER A 126 -15.65 12.51 42.28
CA SER A 126 -16.26 13.62 43.03
C SER A 126 -16.60 14.83 42.17
N ASP A 127 -15.76 15.10 41.18
CA ASP A 127 -15.85 16.31 40.35
C ASP A 127 -16.60 16.06 39.03
N ALA A 128 -17.04 14.82 38.80
CA ALA A 128 -17.76 14.44 37.58
C ALA A 128 -19.23 14.86 37.66
N SER A 129 -19.76 15.44 36.58
CA SER A 129 -21.18 15.73 36.44
C SER A 129 -22.02 14.45 36.49
N THR A 130 -23.23 14.52 37.06
CA THR A 130 -24.19 13.41 37.16
C THR A 130 -24.45 12.72 35.81
N ALA A 131 -24.62 13.48 34.73
CA ALA A 131 -24.84 12.92 33.39
C ALA A 131 -23.66 12.08 32.87
N ARG A 132 -22.41 12.46 33.20
CA ARG A 132 -21.22 11.68 32.84
C ARG A 132 -21.12 10.40 33.66
N LEU A 133 -21.45 10.47 34.94
CA LEU A 133 -21.48 9.31 35.83
C LEU A 133 -22.53 8.28 35.38
N GLU A 134 -23.72 8.75 34.99
CA GLU A 134 -24.78 7.89 34.48
C GLU A 134 -24.38 7.19 33.17
N ARG A 135 -23.81 7.93 32.21
CA ARG A 135 -23.34 7.34 30.95
C ARG A 135 -22.23 6.31 31.17
N ALA A 136 -21.22 6.64 31.98
CA ALA A 136 -20.13 5.72 32.28
C ALA A 136 -20.63 4.45 33.00
N PHE A 137 -21.64 4.58 33.85
CA PHE A 137 -22.26 3.45 34.53
C PHE A 137 -22.99 2.52 33.56
N VAL A 138 -23.79 3.07 32.63
CA VAL A 138 -24.49 2.28 31.60
C VAL A 138 -23.49 1.56 30.70
N GLU A 139 -22.44 2.26 30.23
CA GLU A 139 -21.39 1.65 29.41
C GLU A 139 -20.66 0.50 30.14
N HIS A 140 -20.49 0.61 31.46
CA HIS A 140 -19.92 -0.48 32.26
C HIS A 140 -20.85 -1.69 32.34
N LEU A 141 -22.15 -1.47 32.52
CA LEU A 141 -23.13 -2.56 32.51
C LEU A 141 -23.19 -3.28 31.15
N ASP A 142 -23.14 -2.52 30.05
CA ASP A 142 -23.12 -3.09 28.70
C ASP A 142 -21.90 -3.99 28.49
N ASN A 143 -20.74 -3.58 29.03
CA ASN A 143 -19.49 -4.35 29.06
C ASN A 143 -19.64 -5.68 29.81
N CYS A 144 -20.34 -5.67 30.95
CA CYS A 144 -20.59 -6.88 31.74
C CYS A 144 -21.72 -7.76 31.17
N HIS A 145 -22.61 -7.22 30.34
CA HIS A 145 -23.80 -7.93 29.87
C HIS A 145 -23.61 -8.61 28.51
N TYR A 146 -23.29 -7.85 27.46
CA TYR A 146 -23.31 -8.37 26.08
C TYR A 146 -22.07 -8.02 25.25
N ARG A 147 -21.24 -7.08 25.69
CA ARG A 147 -20.05 -6.63 24.95
C ARG A 147 -18.83 -7.52 25.16
N LEU A 148 -18.94 -8.78 24.72
CA LEU A 148 -17.81 -9.72 24.69
C LEU A 148 -16.65 -9.21 23.81
N ASP A 149 -16.96 -8.38 22.80
CA ASP A 149 -15.97 -7.71 21.95
C ASP A 149 -15.02 -6.80 22.76
N ALA A 150 -15.55 -6.10 23.77
CA ALA A 150 -14.75 -5.23 24.65
C ALA A 150 -13.73 -6.05 25.45
N TRP A 151 -14.12 -7.22 25.93
CA TRP A 151 -13.22 -8.15 26.62
C TRP A 151 -12.17 -8.75 25.68
N LYS A 152 -12.58 -9.17 24.48
CA LYS A 152 -11.69 -9.77 23.48
C LYS A 152 -10.67 -8.79 22.90
N ASN A 153 -11.02 -7.51 22.80
CA ASN A 153 -10.15 -6.50 22.21
C ASN A 153 -9.54 -5.56 23.26
N GLY A 154 -9.90 -5.68 24.54
CA GLY A 154 -9.46 -4.77 25.60
C GLY A 154 -7.94 -4.77 25.76
N LEU A 155 -7.33 -5.96 25.85
CA LEU A 155 -5.87 -6.09 25.97
C LEU A 155 -5.13 -5.63 24.71
N LEU A 156 -5.69 -5.91 23.53
CA LEU A 156 -5.16 -5.39 22.27
C LEU A 156 -5.17 -3.86 22.27
N THR A 157 -6.30 -3.28 22.66
CA THR A 157 -6.49 -1.83 22.69
C THR A 157 -5.56 -1.18 23.71
N LEU A 158 -5.35 -1.81 24.86
CA LEU A 158 -4.39 -1.38 25.87
C LEU A 158 -2.97 -1.40 25.31
N GLY A 159 -2.55 -2.51 24.70
CA GLY A 159 -1.22 -2.62 24.09
C GLY A 159 -1.01 -1.61 22.96
N LEU A 160 -2.02 -1.37 22.11
CA LEU A 160 -1.97 -0.31 21.09
C LEU A 160 -1.88 1.09 21.72
N SER A 161 -2.57 1.32 22.84
CA SER A 161 -2.48 2.58 23.58
C SER A 161 -1.08 2.78 24.17
N ASP A 162 -0.47 1.73 24.71
CA ASP A 162 0.92 1.71 25.18
C ASP A 162 1.89 2.05 24.04
N MET A 163 1.78 1.35 22.91
CA MET A 163 2.62 1.60 21.72
C MET A 163 2.49 3.03 21.19
N ARG A 164 1.32 3.65 21.39
CA ARG A 164 1.05 5.04 20.99
C ARG A 164 1.44 6.06 22.05
N ASN A 165 1.94 5.66 23.21
CA ASN A 165 2.15 6.52 24.38
C ASN A 165 0.88 7.27 24.81
N ASN A 166 -0.29 6.65 24.65
CA ASN A 166 -1.59 7.22 25.03
C ASN A 166 -1.97 6.95 26.50
N GLN A 167 -0.97 6.85 27.38
CA GLN A 167 -1.22 6.59 28.80
C GLN A 167 -1.86 7.81 29.48
N PRO A 168 -2.69 7.62 30.53
CA PRO A 168 -3.29 8.73 31.27
C PRO A 168 -2.22 9.70 31.78
N GLY A 169 -2.28 10.96 31.35
CA GLY A 169 -1.29 11.99 31.69
C GLY A 169 -0.18 12.21 30.65
N ALA A 170 -0.16 11.45 29.55
CA ALA A 170 0.75 11.71 28.44
C ALA A 170 0.32 12.97 27.66
N HIS A 171 1.27 13.87 27.41
CA HIS A 171 1.06 15.04 26.54
C HIS A 171 0.90 14.59 25.09
N TYR A 172 0.01 15.27 24.35
CA TYR A 172 -0.30 14.93 22.95
C TYR A 172 0.95 14.95 22.04
N ASP A 173 1.94 15.76 22.37
CA ASP A 173 3.21 15.88 21.63
C ASP A 173 4.11 14.63 21.76
N ASN A 174 3.90 13.79 22.79
CA ASN A 174 4.66 12.56 23.01
C ASN A 174 4.01 11.33 22.38
N ARG A 175 2.89 11.53 21.67
CA ARG A 175 2.16 10.44 21.02
C ARG A 175 2.94 9.94 19.81
N SER A 176 3.23 8.64 19.79
CA SER A 176 3.85 8.01 18.62
C SER A 176 2.84 7.93 17.48
N THR A 177 3.09 8.68 16.41
CA THR A 177 2.28 8.68 15.18
C THR A 177 2.88 7.69 14.16
N GLY A 178 2.03 7.00 13.41
CA GLY A 178 2.46 5.97 12.45
C GLY A 178 1.43 4.86 12.26
N ILE A 179 1.71 3.97 11.30
CA ILE A 179 0.94 2.75 11.07
C ILE A 179 1.53 1.64 11.92
N PHE A 180 0.74 1.11 12.86
CA PHE A 180 1.11 -0.02 13.70
C PHE A 180 0.45 -1.28 13.14
N LEU A 181 1.26 -2.21 12.66
CA LEU A 181 0.82 -3.52 12.19
C LEU A 181 1.28 -4.58 13.19
N GLY A 182 0.36 -5.42 13.65
CA GLY A 182 0.66 -6.47 14.60
C GLY A 182 -0.44 -7.54 14.62
N ALA A 183 -0.08 -8.72 15.09
CA ALA A 183 -1.01 -9.81 15.33
C ALA A 183 -1.09 -10.07 16.84
N PHE A 184 -2.27 -10.41 17.33
CA PHE A 184 -2.48 -10.84 18.71
C PHE A 184 -3.22 -12.17 18.72
N GLY A 185 -2.96 -12.98 19.74
CA GLY A 185 -3.60 -14.28 19.93
C GLY A 185 -3.77 -14.58 21.40
N TRP A 186 -4.75 -15.41 21.72
CA TRP A 186 -5.01 -15.89 23.07
C TRP A 186 -4.39 -17.27 23.22
N LEU A 187 -3.53 -17.43 24.22
CA LEU A 187 -3.00 -18.73 24.59
C LEU A 187 -3.74 -19.20 25.84
N GLU A 188 -4.64 -20.16 25.66
CA GLU A 188 -5.44 -20.72 26.74
C GLU A 188 -4.84 -22.03 27.24
N ASN A 189 -5.15 -22.38 28.50
CA ASN A 189 -4.83 -23.68 29.09
C ASN A 189 -3.34 -24.08 29.05
N VAL A 190 -2.43 -23.11 29.18
CA VAL A 190 -1.00 -23.39 29.28
C VAL A 190 -0.74 -24.24 30.52
N LYS A 191 -0.23 -25.45 30.30
CA LYS A 191 0.18 -26.37 31.36
C LYS A 191 1.67 -26.63 31.26
N PRO A 192 2.41 -26.61 32.38
CA PRO A 192 3.82 -26.98 32.39
C PRO A 192 3.96 -28.49 32.10
N GLU A 193 4.67 -28.83 31.03
CA GLU A 193 4.98 -30.22 30.66
C GLU A 193 6.31 -30.65 31.31
N LYS A 194 6.29 -31.72 32.10
CA LYS A 194 7.39 -32.08 33.01
C LYS A 194 8.52 -32.92 32.39
N ASN A 195 8.34 -33.46 31.18
CA ASN A 195 9.23 -34.46 30.58
C ASN A 195 10.03 -33.96 29.36
N LYS A 196 10.15 -32.64 29.16
CA LYS A 196 10.89 -32.09 28.02
C LYS A 196 12.40 -32.10 28.27
N VAL A 197 13.15 -32.62 27.30
CA VAL A 197 14.61 -32.49 27.25
C VAL A 197 14.95 -31.18 26.55
N LEU A 198 15.31 -30.17 27.33
CA LEU A 198 15.66 -28.84 26.83
C LEU A 198 17.18 -28.74 26.72
N THR A 199 17.67 -28.40 25.52
CA THR A 199 19.09 -28.17 25.25
C THR A 199 19.35 -26.68 25.05
N PRO A 200 20.48 -26.15 25.55
CA PRO A 200 20.86 -24.76 25.28
C PRO A 200 21.02 -24.52 23.77
N LYS A 201 20.42 -23.44 23.26
CA LYS A 201 20.54 -23.02 21.85
C LYS A 201 21.14 -21.62 21.78
N GLN A 202 22.22 -21.48 21.02
CA GLN A 202 22.75 -20.15 20.71
C GLN A 202 21.87 -19.49 19.65
N ILE A 203 21.51 -18.22 19.90
CA ILE A 203 20.78 -17.39 18.93
C ILE A 203 21.77 -16.81 17.90
N PRO A 204 21.32 -16.56 16.66
CA PRO A 204 22.10 -15.82 15.67
C PRO A 204 22.62 -14.48 16.22
N GLU A 205 23.83 -14.08 15.83
CA GLU A 205 24.49 -12.85 16.34
C GLU A 205 23.63 -11.61 16.14
N GLU A 206 22.94 -11.50 15.01
CA GLU A 206 22.07 -10.37 14.65
C GLU A 206 20.92 -10.15 15.65
N LEU A 207 20.48 -11.20 16.35
CA LEU A 207 19.35 -11.16 17.27
C LEU A 207 19.78 -11.00 18.74
N LYS A 208 21.10 -11.01 19.03
CA LYS A 208 21.58 -10.93 20.42
C LYS A 208 21.28 -9.58 21.06
N ASP A 209 21.45 -8.49 20.32
CA ASP A 209 21.19 -7.15 20.84
C ASP A 209 19.69 -6.93 21.11
N ASP A 210 18.81 -7.56 20.36
CA ASP A 210 17.37 -7.40 20.56
C ASP A 210 16.84 -8.25 21.72
N PHE A 211 17.29 -9.50 21.81
CA PHE A 211 16.70 -10.47 22.74
C PHE A 211 17.53 -10.72 24.01
N ASN A 212 18.84 -10.46 24.00
CA ASN A 212 19.77 -10.76 25.08
C ASN A 212 20.86 -9.70 25.29
N LYS A 213 20.49 -8.42 25.23
CA LYS A 213 21.37 -7.25 25.44
C LYS A 213 22.30 -7.34 26.66
N ASN A 214 21.84 -7.95 27.75
CA ASN A 214 22.59 -8.02 29.02
C ASN A 214 23.28 -9.38 29.23
N GLY A 215 23.09 -10.36 28.34
CA GLY A 215 23.66 -11.70 28.47
C GLY A 215 23.00 -12.62 29.52
N ASP A 216 22.02 -12.12 30.27
CA ASP A 216 21.41 -12.84 31.40
C ASP A 216 20.43 -13.96 31.00
N LYS A 217 20.04 -14.04 29.73
CA LYS A 217 19.05 -15.03 29.26
C LYS A 217 19.72 -16.23 28.60
N VAL A 218 19.35 -17.42 29.07
CA VAL A 218 19.70 -18.69 28.43
C VAL A 218 18.53 -19.15 27.56
N PHE A 219 18.73 -19.20 26.25
CA PHE A 219 17.74 -19.77 25.33
C PHE A 219 17.88 -21.28 25.28
N VAL A 220 16.75 -21.96 25.32
CA VAL A 220 16.68 -23.42 25.25
C VAL A 220 15.78 -23.82 24.10
N THR A 221 16.11 -24.93 23.44
CA THR A 221 15.28 -25.58 22.44
C THR A 221 14.94 -26.98 22.90
N ASP A 222 13.76 -27.45 22.52
CA ASP A 222 13.35 -28.83 22.69
C ASP A 222 13.87 -29.63 21.48
N ALA A 223 14.52 -30.78 21.73
CA ALA A 223 15.09 -31.61 20.67
C ALA A 223 14.03 -32.26 19.78
N ALA A 224 12.78 -32.39 20.27
CA ALA A 224 11.63 -32.84 19.48
C ALA A 224 10.89 -31.68 18.79
N ASN A 225 11.35 -30.44 18.96
CA ASN A 225 10.72 -29.28 18.34
C ASN A 225 11.13 -29.14 16.88
N GLU A 226 10.26 -29.65 16.00
CA GLU A 226 10.36 -29.55 14.55
C GLU A 226 9.83 -28.19 14.00
N GLY A 227 9.87 -27.13 14.82
CA GLY A 227 9.47 -25.76 14.45
C GLY A 227 7.95 -25.51 14.35
N TYR A 228 7.60 -24.29 13.95
CA TYR A 228 6.24 -23.87 13.64
C TYR A 228 6.13 -23.46 12.16
N ILE A 229 4.95 -23.63 11.58
CA ILE A 229 4.64 -23.15 10.22
C ILE A 229 3.59 -22.06 10.34
N HIS A 230 3.93 -20.83 9.95
CA HIS A 230 2.94 -19.78 9.80
C HIS A 230 2.19 -19.98 8.49
N THR A 231 0.86 -20.03 8.57
CA THR A 231 0.00 -20.16 7.40
C THR A 231 -1.06 -19.05 7.41
N PRO A 232 -1.43 -18.52 6.23
CA PRO A 232 -2.38 -17.41 6.16
C PRO A 232 -3.83 -17.82 6.40
N SER A 233 -4.13 -19.13 6.49
CA SER A 233 -5.45 -19.65 6.77
C SER A 233 -5.43 -21.03 7.40
N LEU A 234 -6.57 -21.43 7.97
CA LEU A 234 -6.76 -22.76 8.53
C LEU A 234 -6.54 -23.86 7.48
N ASN A 235 -7.06 -23.71 6.26
CA ASN A 235 -6.91 -24.72 5.19
C ASN A 235 -5.45 -24.89 4.79
N GLN A 236 -4.70 -23.78 4.65
CA GLN A 236 -3.25 -23.83 4.41
C GLN A 236 -2.52 -24.42 5.62
N GLY A 237 -2.96 -24.14 6.84
CA GLY A 237 -2.44 -24.73 8.07
C GLY A 237 -2.58 -26.25 8.11
N VAL A 238 -3.76 -26.78 7.78
CA VAL A 238 -4.00 -28.23 7.70
C VAL A 238 -3.18 -28.85 6.57
N THR A 239 -3.08 -28.19 5.42
CA THR A 239 -2.25 -28.63 4.28
C THR A 239 -0.79 -28.77 4.69
N ALA A 240 -0.22 -27.73 5.33
CA ALA A 240 1.14 -27.74 5.82
C ALA A 240 1.36 -28.81 6.90
N ALA A 241 0.38 -29.04 7.79
CA ALA A 241 0.45 -30.09 8.79
C ALA A 241 0.46 -31.50 8.18
N VAL A 242 -0.33 -31.74 7.12
CA VAL A 242 -0.34 -33.01 6.38
C VAL A 242 1.00 -33.25 5.68
N LEU A 243 1.52 -32.25 4.96
CA LEU A 243 2.83 -32.33 4.31
C LEU A 243 3.95 -32.60 5.33
N ARG A 244 3.94 -31.86 6.44
CA ARG A 244 4.91 -32.04 7.54
C ARG A 244 4.82 -33.42 8.18
N ASN A 245 3.62 -33.91 8.48
CA ASN A 245 3.45 -35.26 9.04
C ASN A 245 3.92 -36.33 8.04
N GLY A 246 3.61 -36.14 6.76
CA GLY A 246 4.11 -36.96 5.67
C GLY A 246 5.63 -37.01 5.63
N TYR A 247 6.30 -35.85 5.72
CA TYR A 247 7.76 -35.73 5.80
C TYR A 247 8.33 -36.44 7.03
N ILE A 248 7.76 -36.24 8.22
CA ILE A 248 8.23 -36.87 9.46
C ILE A 248 8.09 -38.40 9.39
N SER A 249 6.97 -38.89 8.85
CA SER A 249 6.67 -40.32 8.81
C SER A 249 7.49 -41.08 7.76
N HIS A 250 7.88 -40.42 6.65
CA HIS A 250 8.53 -41.07 5.51
C HIS A 250 9.93 -40.54 5.19
N GLY A 251 10.41 -39.53 5.93
CA GLY A 251 11.69 -38.89 5.71
C GLY A 251 12.86 -39.80 6.11
N LYS A 252 13.45 -40.49 5.14
CA LYS A 252 14.76 -41.12 5.28
C LYS A 252 15.87 -40.13 4.85
N PRO A 253 17.10 -40.26 5.40
CA PRO A 253 18.24 -39.39 5.06
C PRO A 253 18.80 -39.56 3.63
N ASP A 254 18.33 -40.54 2.84
CA ASP A 254 18.75 -40.73 1.45
C ASP A 254 17.87 -39.92 0.48
N ALA A 255 18.26 -38.65 0.31
CA ALA A 255 18.21 -37.79 -0.87
C ALA A 255 16.95 -37.66 -1.78
N ASN A 256 15.84 -38.37 -1.58
CA ASN A 256 14.61 -38.21 -2.37
C ASN A 256 13.37 -38.19 -1.47
N ASN A 257 13.24 -37.14 -0.68
CA ASN A 257 12.08 -36.95 0.18
C ASN A 257 10.98 -36.18 -0.56
N VAL A 258 10.08 -36.93 -1.21
CA VAL A 258 8.98 -36.41 -2.05
C VAL A 258 8.05 -35.44 -1.30
N LEU A 259 8.04 -35.46 0.04
CA LEU A 259 7.19 -34.60 0.88
C LEU A 259 7.97 -33.43 1.52
N ALA A 260 9.25 -33.25 1.16
CA ALA A 260 10.07 -32.12 1.58
C ALA A 260 9.85 -30.90 0.65
N VAL A 261 8.67 -30.30 0.76
CA VAL A 261 8.25 -29.20 -0.12
C VAL A 261 8.90 -27.86 0.29
N ASN A 262 9.47 -27.12 -0.67
CA ASN A 262 10.01 -25.78 -0.46
C ASN A 262 9.26 -24.71 -1.28
N LEU A 263 8.36 -23.98 -0.61
CA LEU A 263 7.57 -22.89 -1.19
C LEU A 263 8.14 -21.50 -0.86
N SER A 264 9.44 -21.30 -1.09
CA SER A 264 10.05 -19.96 -0.94
C SER A 264 9.47 -18.96 -1.95
N SER A 265 9.45 -17.66 -1.60
CA SER A 265 8.87 -16.64 -2.48
C SER A 265 9.58 -16.52 -3.83
N GLU A 266 10.89 -16.79 -3.88
CA GLU A 266 11.65 -16.84 -5.12
C GLU A 266 11.23 -18.03 -5.99
N ARG A 267 11.18 -19.24 -5.40
CA ARG A 267 10.76 -20.46 -6.10
C ARG A 267 9.32 -20.35 -6.62
N ILE A 268 8.39 -19.82 -5.82
CA ILE A 268 6.99 -19.62 -6.26
C ILE A 268 6.92 -18.69 -7.46
N ARG A 269 7.62 -17.54 -7.44
CA ARG A 269 7.59 -16.59 -8.56
C ARG A 269 8.14 -17.21 -9.85
N LEU A 270 9.22 -17.98 -9.75
CA LEU A 270 9.78 -18.70 -10.89
C LEU A 270 8.81 -19.76 -11.41
N ALA A 271 8.25 -20.58 -10.52
CA ALA A 271 7.27 -21.60 -10.90
C ALA A 271 6.03 -20.98 -11.57
N LEU A 272 5.50 -19.89 -11.04
CA LEU A 272 4.37 -19.15 -11.64
C LEU A 272 4.72 -18.61 -13.02
N SER A 273 5.90 -18.02 -13.21
CA SER A 273 6.31 -17.51 -14.53
C SER A 273 6.39 -18.62 -15.60
N VAL A 274 6.76 -19.83 -15.20
CA VAL A 274 6.76 -21.00 -16.08
C VAL A 274 5.34 -21.50 -16.32
N ILE A 275 4.47 -21.53 -15.30
CA ILE A 275 3.06 -21.90 -15.43
C ILE A 275 2.32 -20.94 -16.39
N GLU A 276 2.53 -19.63 -16.24
CA GLU A 276 2.02 -18.60 -17.16
C GLU A 276 2.53 -18.83 -18.60
N GLY A 277 3.81 -19.18 -18.76
CA GLY A 277 4.37 -19.55 -20.05
C GLY A 277 3.69 -20.78 -20.67
N ILE A 278 3.39 -21.80 -19.86
CA ILE A 278 2.66 -22.99 -20.29
C ILE A 278 1.24 -22.62 -20.71
N GLN A 279 0.54 -21.79 -19.91
CA GLN A 279 -0.77 -21.24 -20.27
C GLN A 279 -0.76 -20.43 -21.57
N GLY A 280 0.34 -19.72 -21.85
CA GLY A 280 0.61 -19.03 -23.11
C GLY A 280 0.91 -19.94 -24.31
N GLY A 281 0.84 -21.27 -24.15
CA GLY A 281 1.05 -22.25 -25.21
C GLY A 281 2.51 -22.65 -25.45
N GLN A 282 3.44 -22.25 -24.58
CA GLN A 282 4.84 -22.64 -24.68
C GLN A 282 5.09 -23.97 -23.95
N PRO A 283 5.78 -24.95 -24.58
CA PRO A 283 6.05 -26.22 -23.91
C PRO A 283 7.11 -26.05 -22.80
N LEU A 284 6.95 -26.75 -21.67
CA LEU A 284 7.88 -26.72 -20.52
C LEU A 284 9.37 -26.91 -20.92
N PRO A 285 9.72 -27.85 -21.82
CA PRO A 285 11.09 -27.96 -22.33
C PRO A 285 11.68 -26.67 -22.92
N ALA A 286 10.86 -25.88 -23.62
CA ALA A 286 11.29 -24.63 -24.23
C ALA A 286 11.47 -23.54 -23.17
N LEU A 287 10.55 -23.44 -22.21
CA LEU A 287 10.63 -22.45 -21.12
C LEU A 287 11.88 -22.64 -20.26
N LEU A 288 12.19 -23.88 -19.86
CA LEU A 288 13.43 -24.18 -19.14
C LEU A 288 14.68 -23.86 -19.99
N GLY A 289 14.61 -24.11 -21.31
CA GLY A 289 15.66 -23.74 -22.25
C GLY A 289 15.85 -22.22 -22.37
N TYR A 290 14.77 -21.45 -22.45
CA TYR A 290 14.82 -19.99 -22.50
C TYR A 290 15.43 -19.42 -21.23
N HIS A 291 15.06 -19.96 -20.06
CA HIS A 291 15.69 -19.59 -18.79
C HIS A 291 17.19 -19.91 -18.78
N PHE A 292 17.57 -21.11 -19.22
CA PHE A 292 18.98 -21.51 -19.30
C PHE A 292 19.82 -20.54 -20.15
N GLU A 293 19.40 -20.30 -21.39
CA GLU A 293 20.16 -19.46 -22.32
C GLU A 293 20.14 -18.00 -21.90
N ARG A 294 18.99 -17.46 -21.47
CA ARG A 294 18.87 -16.07 -21.03
C ARG A 294 19.75 -15.79 -19.80
N THR A 295 19.79 -16.70 -18.83
CA THR A 295 20.63 -16.53 -17.65
C THR A 295 22.11 -16.51 -18.03
N LEU A 296 22.53 -17.38 -18.95
CA LEU A 296 23.92 -17.38 -19.45
C LEU A 296 24.26 -16.08 -20.20
N HIS A 297 23.34 -15.55 -21.02
CA HIS A 297 23.56 -14.30 -21.76
C HIS A 297 23.57 -13.05 -20.88
N ASN A 298 22.80 -13.02 -19.79
CA ASN A 298 22.67 -11.85 -18.92
C ASN A 298 23.73 -11.76 -17.81
N ARG A 299 24.62 -12.76 -17.71
CA ARG A 299 25.70 -12.80 -16.73
C ARG A 299 26.84 -11.87 -17.11
N SER A 300 27.08 -10.84 -16.28
CA SER A 300 28.10 -9.81 -16.51
C SER A 300 29.53 -10.36 -16.57
N ASP A 301 29.79 -11.50 -15.92
CA ASP A 301 31.06 -12.22 -15.94
C ASP A 301 31.34 -12.97 -17.26
N LEU A 302 30.34 -13.05 -18.15
CA LEU A 302 30.39 -13.79 -19.42
C LEU A 302 30.24 -12.89 -20.66
N THR A 303 29.93 -11.60 -20.50
CA THR A 303 29.61 -10.66 -21.60
C THR A 303 30.73 -10.49 -22.65
N ALA A 304 32.00 -10.70 -22.29
CA ALA A 304 33.14 -10.62 -23.20
C ALA A 304 33.60 -11.99 -23.75
N LYS A 305 32.92 -13.09 -23.38
CA LYS A 305 33.33 -14.46 -23.69
C LYS A 305 32.42 -15.07 -24.76
N LYS A 306 32.96 -15.94 -25.62
CA LYS A 306 32.20 -16.63 -26.69
C LYS A 306 31.29 -17.73 -26.12
N ILE A 307 30.26 -17.36 -25.36
CA ILE A 307 29.33 -18.30 -24.72
C ILE A 307 28.44 -19.04 -25.73
N ASP A 308 28.17 -18.41 -26.87
CA ASP A 308 27.30 -18.93 -27.92
C ASP A 308 27.78 -20.28 -28.50
N SER A 309 29.10 -20.52 -28.54
CA SER A 309 29.64 -21.80 -29.01
C SER A 309 29.33 -22.95 -28.06
N PHE A 310 29.29 -22.68 -26.76
CA PHE A 310 28.92 -23.66 -25.73
C PHE A 310 27.42 -23.93 -25.74
N ILE A 311 26.60 -22.87 -25.87
CA ILE A 311 25.15 -23.00 -26.03
C ILE A 311 24.83 -23.83 -27.28
N TYR A 312 25.50 -23.56 -28.40
CA TYR A 312 25.33 -24.31 -29.65
C TYR A 312 25.67 -25.80 -29.48
N ALA A 313 26.76 -26.13 -28.78
CA ALA A 313 27.12 -27.52 -28.51
C ALA A 313 26.05 -28.25 -27.67
N ILE A 314 25.48 -27.57 -26.68
CA ILE A 314 24.41 -28.13 -25.84
C ILE A 314 23.11 -28.29 -26.65
N ARG A 315 22.75 -27.32 -27.50
CA ARG A 315 21.59 -27.40 -28.42
C ARG A 315 21.67 -28.61 -29.36
N LYS A 316 22.88 -28.92 -29.85
CA LYS A 316 23.11 -30.08 -30.72
C LYS A 316 22.87 -31.41 -30.01
N ILE A 317 23.18 -31.50 -28.71
CA ILE A 317 22.95 -32.70 -27.91
C ILE A 317 21.48 -32.80 -27.45
N PHE A 318 20.84 -31.66 -27.16
CA PHE A 318 19.47 -31.58 -26.67
C PHE A 318 18.59 -30.66 -27.56
N PRO A 319 18.22 -31.09 -28.79
CA PRO A 319 17.35 -30.32 -29.68
C PRO A 319 15.90 -30.27 -29.16
N LEU A 320 15.23 -29.11 -29.30
CA LEU A 320 13.85 -28.90 -28.83
C LEU A 320 12.80 -29.65 -29.65
N ASN A 321 12.92 -29.63 -30.97
CA ASN A 321 12.06 -30.37 -31.88
C ASN A 321 12.84 -31.60 -32.35
N ALA A 322 12.48 -32.78 -31.85
CA ALA A 322 12.98 -34.04 -32.39
C ALA A 322 11.81 -35.01 -32.57
N ASP A 323 11.51 -35.35 -33.83
CA ASP A 323 11.13 -36.67 -34.32
C ASP A 323 10.41 -37.60 -33.29
N GLN A 324 9.23 -37.19 -32.82
CA GLN A 324 8.50 -37.90 -31.74
C GLN A 324 7.83 -39.22 -32.16
N LEU A 325 8.03 -39.70 -33.39
CA LEU A 325 7.52 -41.00 -33.84
C LEU A 325 8.58 -41.78 -34.61
N LYS A 326 8.91 -42.99 -34.12
CA LYS A 326 9.86 -43.93 -34.74
C LYS A 326 9.46 -44.41 -36.16
N ASP A 327 8.26 -44.08 -36.64
CA ASP A 327 7.66 -44.62 -37.88
C ASP A 327 7.62 -43.64 -39.07
N THR A 328 8.15 -42.41 -38.93
CA THR A 328 8.27 -41.46 -40.05
C THR A 328 9.72 -41.11 -40.38
N ARG A 329 10.62 -42.10 -40.37
CA ARG A 329 11.84 -42.03 -41.20
C ARG A 329 11.44 -42.17 -42.67
N VAL A 330 10.95 -41.10 -43.27
CA VAL A 330 10.80 -41.04 -44.72
C VAL A 330 12.02 -40.34 -45.27
N SER A 331 12.90 -41.12 -45.89
CA SER A 331 13.79 -40.65 -46.95
C SER A 331 12.90 -40.07 -48.07
N ASN A 332 12.46 -38.82 -47.95
CA ASN A 332 11.71 -38.17 -49.01
C ASN A 332 12.69 -37.44 -49.93
N THR A 333 13.28 -38.19 -50.86
CA THR A 333 14.17 -37.68 -51.92
C THR A 333 13.41 -37.19 -53.16
N ASN A 334 12.11 -36.92 -53.08
CA ASN A 334 11.27 -36.65 -54.26
C ASN A 334 10.55 -35.28 -54.25
N ASP A 335 11.07 -34.28 -53.55
CA ASP A 335 10.72 -32.87 -53.80
C ASP A 335 11.84 -32.22 -54.64
N PRO A 336 11.59 -31.79 -55.90
CA PRO A 336 12.60 -31.18 -56.75
C PRO A 336 13.09 -29.80 -56.25
N SER A 337 12.48 -29.24 -55.21
CA SER A 337 12.84 -27.93 -54.65
C SER A 337 13.80 -28.01 -53.46
N VAL A 338 14.20 -29.21 -53.02
CA VAL A 338 15.15 -29.40 -51.92
C VAL A 338 16.40 -30.09 -52.46
N ASP A 339 17.45 -29.31 -52.66
CA ASP A 339 18.78 -29.79 -53.01
C ASP A 339 19.39 -30.57 -51.81
N PRO A 340 19.72 -31.87 -51.95
CA PRO A 340 20.18 -32.70 -50.85
C PRO A 340 21.49 -32.23 -50.19
N ASP A 341 22.25 -31.35 -50.84
CA ASP A 341 23.58 -30.92 -50.42
C ASP A 341 23.64 -29.53 -49.76
N THR A 342 22.53 -28.80 -49.57
CA THR A 342 22.60 -27.40 -49.10
C THR A 342 22.09 -27.06 -47.71
N VAL A 343 21.32 -27.89 -46.99
CA VAL A 343 21.15 -27.70 -45.53
C VAL A 343 20.83 -29.04 -44.84
N PRO A 344 21.76 -29.64 -44.07
CA PRO A 344 21.38 -30.76 -43.22
C PRO A 344 20.38 -30.28 -42.17
N ILE A 345 19.30 -31.03 -41.95
CA ILE A 345 18.22 -30.76 -40.97
C ILE A 345 18.78 -30.36 -39.59
N THR A 346 19.95 -30.89 -39.22
CA THR A 346 20.71 -30.55 -38.00
C THR A 346 21.12 -29.07 -37.87
N ALA A 347 21.24 -28.33 -38.98
CA ALA A 347 21.55 -26.90 -38.98
C ALA A 347 20.31 -26.00 -38.74
N ILE A 348 19.11 -26.50 -39.05
CA ILE A 348 17.83 -25.81 -38.76
C ILE A 348 17.44 -26.03 -37.29
N GLU A 349 17.68 -27.24 -36.76
CA GLU A 349 17.40 -27.59 -35.36
C GLU A 349 18.30 -26.84 -34.35
N ALA A 350 19.54 -26.52 -34.72
CA ALA A 350 20.46 -25.77 -33.87
C ALA A 350 20.14 -24.25 -33.76
N ARG A 351 19.18 -23.75 -34.54
CA ARG A 351 18.62 -22.40 -34.40
C ARG A 351 17.52 -22.31 -33.33
N ASN A 352 16.99 -23.44 -32.88
CA ASN A 352 16.03 -23.48 -31.77
C ASN A 352 16.76 -23.46 -30.42
N VAL A 353 16.00 -23.26 -29.36
CA VAL A 353 16.50 -23.22 -27.97
C VAL A 353 16.78 -24.63 -27.43
N VAL A 354 17.65 -24.75 -26.43
CA VAL A 354 17.97 -26.03 -25.75
C VAL A 354 16.71 -26.70 -25.17
N HIS A 355 16.58 -28.01 -25.32
CA HIS A 355 15.51 -28.80 -24.68
C HIS A 355 15.76 -28.97 -23.16
N GLY A 356 15.37 -27.97 -22.36
CA GLY A 356 15.75 -27.85 -20.95
C GLY A 356 15.37 -29.04 -20.06
N SER A 357 14.23 -29.71 -20.29
CA SER A 357 13.82 -30.85 -19.46
C SER A 357 14.65 -32.12 -19.68
N ASN A 358 15.19 -32.33 -20.88
CA ASN A 358 16.04 -33.50 -21.17
C ASN A 358 17.44 -33.28 -20.60
N LEU A 359 17.92 -32.03 -20.67
CA LEU A 359 19.14 -31.60 -19.99
C LEU A 359 19.04 -31.82 -18.47
N VAL A 360 17.94 -31.38 -17.84
CA VAL A 360 17.67 -31.60 -16.41
C VAL A 360 17.64 -33.10 -16.07
N LYS A 361 16.89 -33.91 -16.82
CA LYS A 361 16.80 -35.37 -16.60
C LYS A 361 18.17 -36.06 -16.71
N HIS A 362 18.98 -35.68 -17.70
CA HIS A 362 20.32 -36.24 -17.90
C HIS A 362 21.24 -35.93 -16.71
N VAL A 363 21.22 -34.69 -16.24
CA VAL A 363 22.09 -34.23 -15.12
C VAL A 363 21.63 -34.82 -13.79
N GLN A 364 20.32 -34.97 -13.58
CA GLN A 364 19.76 -35.57 -12.36
C GLN A 364 20.18 -37.04 -12.17
N GLN A 365 20.39 -37.78 -13.27
CA GLN A 365 20.89 -39.16 -13.26
C GLN A 365 22.38 -39.27 -12.92
N GLN A 366 23.14 -38.17 -12.94
CA GLN A 366 24.55 -38.15 -12.57
C GLN A 366 24.73 -37.97 -11.05
N THR A 367 25.84 -38.49 -10.51
CA THR A 367 26.20 -38.37 -9.09
C THR A 367 27.64 -37.86 -8.92
N GLY A 368 27.90 -37.11 -7.84
CA GLY A 368 29.25 -36.61 -7.52
C GLY A 368 29.79 -35.62 -8.56
N VAL A 369 31.05 -35.78 -8.94
CA VAL A 369 31.77 -34.89 -9.89
C VAL A 369 31.08 -34.82 -11.26
N ASN A 370 30.34 -35.86 -11.65
CA ASN A 370 29.63 -35.92 -12.94
C ASN A 370 28.40 -35.00 -13.02
N ARG A 371 27.99 -34.35 -11.90
CA ARG A 371 26.99 -33.27 -11.92
C ARG A 371 27.56 -31.91 -12.32
N GLN A 372 28.88 -31.81 -12.48
CA GLN A 372 29.55 -30.60 -12.97
C GLN A 372 29.82 -30.73 -14.47
N TYR A 373 29.96 -29.59 -15.14
CA TYR A 373 30.37 -29.55 -16.55
C TYR A 373 31.64 -30.41 -16.77
N PRO A 374 31.67 -31.31 -17.77
CA PRO A 374 30.78 -31.40 -18.94
C PRO A 374 29.58 -32.37 -18.80
N PHE A 375 29.16 -32.73 -17.58
CA PHE A 375 28.01 -33.63 -17.32
C PHE A 375 28.11 -35.02 -17.97
N ASN A 376 29.33 -35.54 -18.11
CA ASN A 376 29.63 -36.78 -18.85
C ASN A 376 29.19 -36.73 -20.33
N LEU A 377 29.17 -35.54 -20.94
CA LEU A 377 28.88 -35.31 -22.35
C LEU A 377 30.14 -34.86 -23.11
N ALA A 378 30.15 -35.08 -24.42
CA ALA A 378 31.21 -34.61 -25.32
C ALA A 378 31.04 -33.11 -25.64
N LEU A 379 31.22 -32.25 -24.63
CA LEU A 379 31.13 -30.80 -24.76
C LEU A 379 32.52 -30.14 -24.92
N PRO A 380 32.63 -28.96 -25.55
CA PRO A 380 33.91 -28.27 -25.77
C PRO A 380 34.65 -27.98 -24.46
N ASP A 381 35.98 -28.06 -24.46
CA ASP A 381 36.75 -27.61 -23.31
C ASP A 381 36.81 -26.07 -23.25
N GLY A 382 36.88 -25.51 -22.04
CA GLY A 382 36.75 -24.06 -21.83
C GLY A 382 37.31 -23.58 -20.51
N GLU A 383 37.33 -22.24 -20.33
CA GLU A 383 37.77 -21.61 -19.08
C GLU A 383 36.93 -22.06 -17.88
N ALA A 384 37.55 -22.16 -16.70
CA ALA A 384 36.88 -22.59 -15.47
C ALA A 384 35.63 -21.76 -15.15
N VAL A 385 35.67 -20.45 -15.41
CA VAL A 385 34.53 -19.54 -15.19
C VAL A 385 33.31 -19.95 -16.02
N ILE A 386 33.49 -20.33 -17.29
CA ILE A 386 32.39 -20.74 -18.17
C ILE A 386 31.82 -22.08 -17.71
N LYS A 387 32.68 -23.03 -17.34
CA LYS A 387 32.27 -24.35 -16.84
C LYS A 387 31.45 -24.25 -15.55
N THR A 388 31.89 -23.41 -14.61
CA THR A 388 31.16 -23.14 -13.37
C THR A 388 29.83 -22.46 -13.67
N ALA A 389 29.81 -21.45 -14.54
CA ALA A 389 28.57 -20.74 -14.87
C ALA A 389 27.53 -21.65 -15.54
N ILE A 390 27.93 -22.54 -16.45
CA ILE A 390 27.03 -23.53 -17.06
C ILE A 390 26.52 -24.50 -16.00
N THR A 391 27.39 -24.98 -15.10
CA THR A 391 27.00 -25.88 -14.00
C THR A 391 25.96 -25.23 -13.10
N GLU A 392 26.21 -24.00 -12.65
CA GLU A 392 25.27 -23.24 -11.82
C GLU A 392 23.94 -23.00 -12.52
N THR A 393 23.96 -22.65 -13.81
CA THR A 393 22.72 -22.37 -14.55
C THR A 393 21.90 -23.65 -14.79
N VAL A 394 22.57 -24.79 -15.01
CA VAL A 394 21.90 -26.10 -15.06
C VAL A 394 21.25 -26.43 -13.71
N LEU A 395 21.95 -26.21 -12.60
CA LEU A 395 21.38 -26.40 -11.26
C LEU A 395 20.20 -25.46 -11.00
N GLN A 396 20.21 -24.24 -11.51
CA GLN A 396 19.09 -23.31 -11.41
C GLN A 396 17.85 -23.78 -12.19
N ILE A 397 17.99 -24.27 -13.43
CA ILE A 397 16.83 -24.81 -14.16
C ILE A 397 16.31 -26.11 -13.52
N MET A 398 17.17 -26.88 -12.85
CA MET A 398 16.76 -28.01 -12.02
C MET A 398 15.94 -27.52 -10.80
N ASP A 399 16.37 -26.45 -10.14
CA ASP A 399 15.66 -25.81 -9.03
C ASP A 399 14.27 -25.31 -9.45
N ILE A 400 14.15 -24.74 -10.66
CA ILE A 400 12.87 -24.31 -11.23
C ILE A 400 11.94 -25.52 -11.47
N ALA A 401 12.46 -26.60 -12.03
CA ALA A 401 11.67 -27.81 -12.26
C ALA A 401 11.20 -28.45 -10.94
N ASP A 402 12.05 -28.45 -9.92
CA ASP A 402 11.75 -28.90 -8.55
C ASP A 402 10.70 -28.00 -7.87
N ALA A 403 10.81 -26.68 -8.02
CA ALA A 403 9.83 -25.72 -7.50
C ALA A 403 8.43 -25.92 -8.10
N ILE A 404 8.34 -26.29 -9.39
CA ILE A 404 7.08 -26.63 -10.04
C ILE A 404 6.49 -27.92 -9.45
N ALA A 405 7.32 -28.94 -9.21
CA ALA A 405 6.90 -30.19 -8.58
C ALA A 405 6.42 -29.96 -7.13
N ASP A 406 7.16 -29.19 -6.36
CA ASP A 406 6.81 -28.77 -4.99
C ASP A 406 5.45 -28.08 -4.94
N LEU A 407 5.23 -27.11 -5.83
CA LEU A 407 3.98 -26.37 -5.93
C LEU A 407 2.82 -27.29 -6.34
N GLY A 408 3.03 -28.21 -7.28
CA GLY A 408 2.03 -29.20 -7.68
C GLY A 408 1.65 -30.18 -6.57
N ILE A 409 2.62 -30.66 -5.79
CA ILE A 409 2.37 -31.53 -4.62
C ILE A 409 1.61 -30.76 -3.55
N ALA A 410 2.03 -29.54 -3.23
CA ALA A 410 1.37 -28.68 -2.26
C ALA A 410 -0.09 -28.39 -2.64
N GLU A 411 -0.34 -28.05 -3.90
CA GLU A 411 -1.68 -27.78 -4.43
C GLU A 411 -2.58 -29.02 -4.38
N SER A 412 -2.03 -30.18 -4.73
CA SER A 412 -2.76 -31.44 -4.70
C SER A 412 -3.19 -31.78 -3.27
N VAL A 413 -2.28 -31.68 -2.30
CA VAL A 413 -2.61 -31.89 -0.87
C VAL A 413 -3.61 -30.83 -0.39
N HIS A 414 -3.48 -29.58 -0.84
CA HIS A 414 -4.39 -28.50 -0.49
C HIS A 414 -5.83 -28.80 -0.93
N HIS A 415 -6.02 -29.27 -2.16
CA HIS A 415 -7.33 -29.66 -2.66
C HIS A 415 -7.88 -30.92 -1.99
N VAL A 416 -7.04 -31.90 -1.65
CA VAL A 416 -7.46 -33.06 -0.84
C VAL A 416 -7.98 -32.60 0.53
N VAL A 417 -7.28 -31.68 1.19
CA VAL A 417 -7.69 -31.11 2.49
C VAL A 417 -9.01 -30.33 2.37
N MET A 418 -9.26 -29.67 1.24
CA MET A 418 -10.52 -28.98 0.96
C MET A 418 -11.66 -29.91 0.51
N GLY A 419 -11.42 -31.23 0.38
CA GLY A 419 -12.42 -32.21 -0.06
C GLY A 419 -12.59 -32.33 -1.58
N ASN A 420 -11.73 -31.67 -2.37
CA ASN A 420 -11.78 -31.65 -3.83
C ASN A 420 -10.81 -32.67 -4.44
N THR A 421 -11.08 -33.97 -4.27
CA THR A 421 -10.17 -35.04 -4.72
C THR A 421 -10.02 -35.13 -6.24
N GLU A 422 -11.06 -34.83 -7.00
CA GLU A 422 -11.00 -34.77 -8.48
C GLU A 422 -10.05 -33.68 -8.96
N ARG A 423 -10.09 -32.50 -8.33
CA ARG A 423 -9.19 -31.38 -8.65
C ARG A 423 -7.75 -31.69 -8.25
N ALA A 424 -7.53 -32.37 -7.13
CA ALA A 424 -6.20 -32.86 -6.76
C ALA A 424 -5.63 -33.85 -7.81
N ALA A 425 -6.44 -34.77 -8.31
CA ALA A 425 -6.02 -35.70 -9.37
C ALA A 425 -5.72 -34.97 -10.70
N GLY A 426 -6.57 -34.01 -11.08
CA GLY A 426 -6.37 -33.18 -12.27
C GLY A 426 -5.10 -32.33 -12.21
N VAL A 427 -4.75 -31.80 -11.03
CA VAL A 427 -3.50 -31.07 -10.79
C VAL A 427 -2.30 -31.98 -11.02
N LEU A 428 -2.25 -33.16 -10.41
CA LEU A 428 -1.16 -34.14 -10.62
C LEU A 428 -1.03 -34.56 -12.09
N GLU A 429 -2.15 -34.77 -12.78
CA GLU A 429 -2.14 -35.13 -14.20
C GLU A 429 -1.64 -33.98 -15.08
N SER A 430 -2.02 -32.72 -14.78
CA SER A 430 -1.55 -31.56 -15.53
C SER A 430 -0.04 -31.35 -15.42
N TYR A 431 0.51 -31.47 -14.21
CA TYR A 431 1.95 -31.34 -13.98
C TYR A 431 2.75 -32.53 -14.51
N SER A 432 2.17 -33.74 -14.55
CA SER A 432 2.84 -34.95 -15.08
C SER A 432 2.83 -35.01 -16.60
N LYS A 433 1.71 -34.67 -17.24
CA LYS A 433 1.53 -34.74 -18.70
C LYS A 433 1.87 -33.45 -19.44
N GLY A 434 2.20 -32.36 -18.72
CA GLY A 434 2.49 -31.06 -19.30
C GLY A 434 1.25 -30.36 -19.90
N ASN A 435 0.06 -30.72 -19.42
CA ASN A 435 -1.18 -30.00 -19.76
C ASN A 435 -1.25 -28.69 -18.97
N TYR A 436 -2.02 -27.72 -19.48
CA TYR A 436 -2.21 -26.39 -18.90
C TYR A 436 -2.65 -26.44 -17.42
N PRO A 437 -1.75 -26.19 -16.44
CA PRO A 437 -2.14 -26.17 -15.05
C PRO A 437 -2.90 -24.86 -14.75
N GLN A 438 -3.94 -24.94 -13.91
CA GLN A 438 -4.58 -23.74 -13.39
C GLN A 438 -3.66 -23.01 -12.41
N GLU A 439 -3.90 -21.72 -12.18
CA GLU A 439 -3.19 -21.00 -11.13
C GLU A 439 -3.42 -21.69 -9.76
N PRO A 440 -2.35 -22.00 -9.00
CA PRO A 440 -2.48 -22.70 -7.72
C PRO A 440 -3.16 -21.86 -6.64
N ASP A 441 -4.12 -22.47 -5.93
CA ASP A 441 -4.84 -21.86 -4.81
C ASP A 441 -4.04 -21.91 -3.50
N VAL A 442 -3.14 -22.88 -3.31
CA VAL A 442 -2.36 -23.08 -2.08
C VAL A 442 -1.50 -21.87 -1.70
N ILE A 443 -1.07 -21.09 -2.69
CA ILE A 443 -0.26 -19.87 -2.50
C ILE A 443 -1.12 -18.60 -2.39
N ARG A 444 -2.42 -18.68 -2.65
CA ARG A 444 -3.30 -17.52 -2.56
C ARG A 444 -3.61 -17.25 -1.10
N THR A 445 -3.22 -16.07 -0.61
CA THR A 445 -3.59 -15.60 0.73
C THR A 445 -5.09 -15.31 0.74
N PRO A 446 -5.92 -16.09 1.47
CA PRO A 446 -7.34 -15.80 1.53
C PRO A 446 -7.55 -14.49 2.29
N ARG A 447 -8.29 -13.58 1.66
CA ARG A 447 -8.64 -12.30 2.26
C ARG A 447 -9.89 -12.49 3.11
N SER A 448 -9.71 -12.67 4.42
CA SER A 448 -10.82 -12.62 5.38
C SER A 448 -10.99 -11.18 5.88
N GLY A 449 -11.79 -10.40 5.15
CA GLY A 449 -12.12 -9.05 5.59
C GLY A 449 -13.36 -8.54 4.88
N PRO A 450 -14.28 -7.82 5.57
CA PRO A 450 -15.28 -7.04 4.88
C PRO A 450 -14.57 -6.01 4.01
N THR A 451 -14.93 -5.93 2.73
CA THR A 451 -14.37 -4.90 1.86
C THR A 451 -15.01 -3.56 2.22
N LEU A 452 -14.22 -2.65 2.79
CA LEU A 452 -14.62 -1.28 3.03
C LEU A 452 -14.31 -0.45 1.78
N THR A 453 -15.36 -0.11 1.03
CA THR A 453 -15.23 0.81 -0.10
C THR A 453 -15.28 2.25 0.42
N HIS A 454 -14.14 2.92 0.46
CA HIS A 454 -14.07 4.36 0.73
C HIS A 454 -14.30 5.13 -0.57
N ARG A 455 -15.42 5.85 -0.66
CA ARG A 455 -15.68 6.81 -1.75
C ARG A 455 -15.33 8.20 -1.26
N VAL A 456 -14.52 8.93 -2.03
CA VAL A 456 -14.12 10.32 -1.73
C VAL A 456 -14.77 11.22 -2.76
N SER A 457 -15.60 12.15 -2.30
CA SER A 457 -16.28 13.14 -3.14
C SER A 457 -15.82 14.54 -2.75
N VAL A 458 -15.49 15.38 -3.74
CA VAL A 458 -15.13 16.78 -3.54
C VAL A 458 -16.27 17.66 -4.06
N PRO A 459 -17.05 18.32 -3.19
CA PRO A 459 -18.07 19.26 -3.64
C PRO A 459 -17.42 20.59 -4.06
N PHE A 460 -17.84 21.13 -5.20
CA PHE A 460 -17.42 22.45 -5.68
C PHE A 460 -18.52 23.48 -5.47
N THR A 461 -18.15 24.68 -5.05
CA THR A 461 -19.09 25.82 -4.99
C THR A 461 -19.50 26.21 -6.40
N TYR A 462 -20.81 26.25 -6.66
CA TYR A 462 -21.33 26.66 -7.96
C TYR A 462 -21.00 28.13 -8.24
N ILE A 463 -20.45 28.39 -9.44
CA ILE A 463 -20.15 29.72 -9.94
C ILE A 463 -20.77 29.82 -11.33
N ALA A 464 -21.57 30.86 -11.54
CA ALA A 464 -22.18 31.12 -12.83
C ALA A 464 -21.11 31.48 -13.87
N THR A 465 -21.30 31.03 -15.11
CA THR A 465 -20.43 31.37 -16.24
C THR A 465 -20.46 32.88 -16.49
N ASN A 466 -19.31 33.56 -16.44
CA ASN A 466 -19.18 34.99 -16.67
C ASN A 466 -18.28 35.25 -17.89
N ALA A 467 -18.71 36.10 -18.83
CA ALA A 467 -18.19 36.21 -20.20
C ALA A 467 -16.71 36.66 -20.37
N GLY A 468 -15.99 36.96 -19.28
CA GLY A 468 -14.66 37.61 -19.33
C GLY A 468 -13.42 36.71 -19.19
N GLY A 469 -13.55 35.42 -18.86
CA GLY A 469 -12.40 34.53 -18.57
C GLY A 469 -11.81 33.83 -19.81
N ALA A 470 -10.68 33.12 -19.65
CA ALA A 470 -10.16 32.24 -20.70
C ALA A 470 -11.21 31.17 -21.10
N PRO A 471 -11.21 30.66 -22.35
CA PRO A 471 -12.23 29.70 -22.80
C PRO A 471 -12.38 28.46 -21.91
N ARG A 472 -11.27 27.93 -21.36
CA ARG A 472 -11.31 26.79 -20.44
C ARG A 472 -11.98 27.18 -19.12
N ALA A 473 -11.63 28.33 -18.55
CA ALA A 473 -12.26 28.86 -17.32
C ALA A 473 -13.76 29.19 -17.50
N LEU A 474 -14.18 29.58 -18.70
CA LEU A 474 -15.59 29.78 -19.05
C LEU A 474 -16.40 28.48 -19.05
N SER A 475 -15.76 27.36 -19.44
CA SER A 475 -16.42 26.06 -19.50
C SER A 475 -16.68 25.51 -18.09
N GLU A 476 -15.70 25.59 -17.19
CA GLU A 476 -15.78 25.07 -15.82
C GLU A 476 -15.31 26.10 -14.77
N PRO A 477 -16.11 27.16 -14.51
CA PRO A 477 -15.72 28.24 -13.60
C PRO A 477 -15.59 27.79 -12.14
N SER A 478 -16.38 26.80 -11.72
CA SER A 478 -16.33 26.25 -10.36
C SER A 478 -15.03 25.49 -10.09
N VAL A 479 -14.56 24.71 -11.06
CA VAL A 479 -13.28 24.00 -10.98
C VAL A 479 -12.13 25.00 -11.01
N ASN A 480 -12.19 26.02 -11.89
CA ASN A 480 -11.16 27.05 -11.95
C ASN A 480 -11.02 27.80 -10.62
N GLN A 481 -12.12 28.17 -9.97
CA GLN A 481 -12.08 28.79 -8.64
C GLN A 481 -11.49 27.84 -7.59
N TRP A 482 -11.87 26.57 -7.59
CA TRP A 482 -11.29 25.60 -6.65
C TRP A 482 -9.78 25.48 -6.83
N LEU A 483 -9.30 25.45 -8.08
CA LEU A 483 -7.87 25.42 -8.38
C LEU A 483 -7.12 26.65 -7.84
N THR A 484 -7.74 27.85 -7.80
CA THR A 484 -7.12 29.03 -7.16
C THR A 484 -6.84 28.85 -5.66
N SER A 485 -7.57 27.95 -4.99
CA SER A 485 -7.40 27.70 -3.55
C SER A 485 -6.27 26.72 -3.24
N ILE A 486 -5.86 25.89 -4.22
CA ILE A 486 -4.84 24.85 -4.05
C ILE A 486 -3.54 25.23 -4.74
N LEU A 487 -3.62 25.75 -5.97
CA LEU A 487 -2.44 26.16 -6.71
C LEU A 487 -1.87 27.46 -6.14
N PRO A 488 -0.54 27.61 -6.14
CA PRO A 488 0.09 28.90 -5.85
C PRO A 488 -0.47 29.99 -6.78
N PRO A 489 -0.56 31.25 -6.31
CA PRO A 489 -0.90 32.38 -7.16
C PRO A 489 -0.04 32.43 -8.43
N LEU A 490 -0.66 32.59 -9.60
CA LEU A 490 0.02 32.53 -10.90
C LEU A 490 1.09 33.62 -11.10
N ASN A 491 1.07 34.69 -10.30
CA ASN A 491 2.13 35.70 -10.29
C ASN A 491 3.42 35.23 -9.59
N LYS A 492 3.34 34.18 -8.77
CA LYS A 492 4.49 33.59 -8.07
C LYS A 492 5.12 32.44 -8.86
N ILE A 493 4.40 31.88 -9.83
CA ILE A 493 4.94 30.83 -10.71
C ILE A 493 5.64 31.52 -11.87
N VAL A 494 6.94 31.31 -12.01
CA VAL A 494 7.77 31.99 -13.03
C VAL A 494 8.50 30.99 -13.92
N CYS A 495 8.70 31.39 -15.17
CA CYS A 495 9.62 30.75 -16.11
C CYS A 495 10.82 31.69 -16.32
N GLN A 496 12.03 31.15 -16.24
CA GLN A 496 13.23 31.90 -16.60
C GLN A 496 13.46 31.78 -18.11
N CYS A 497 13.80 32.90 -18.73
CA CYS A 497 14.12 32.97 -20.14
C CYS A 497 15.44 33.71 -20.33
N ALA A 498 16.27 33.25 -21.26
CA ALA A 498 17.42 33.99 -21.76
C ALA A 498 17.21 34.37 -23.23
N TYR A 499 17.52 35.62 -23.57
CA TYR A 499 17.43 36.14 -24.93
C TYR A 499 18.52 37.21 -25.16
N PHE A 500 18.90 37.44 -26.42
CA PHE A 500 19.80 38.55 -26.76
C PHE A 500 18.99 39.79 -27.14
N SER A 501 19.28 40.92 -26.49
CA SER A 501 18.56 42.17 -26.71
C SER A 501 19.07 42.90 -27.96
N ARG A 502 18.15 43.39 -28.81
CA ARG A 502 18.51 44.09 -30.06
C ARG A 502 19.27 45.39 -29.84
N ALA A 503 19.02 46.07 -28.73
CA ALA A 503 19.60 47.39 -28.44
C ALA A 503 21.12 47.34 -28.17
N ASP A 504 21.60 46.28 -27.52
CA ASP A 504 22.97 46.19 -26.99
C ASP A 504 23.71 44.90 -27.39
N GLY A 505 23.03 43.90 -27.96
CA GLY A 505 23.66 42.65 -28.37
C GLY A 505 24.03 41.72 -27.22
N LEU A 506 23.63 42.04 -25.99
CA LEU A 506 23.97 41.28 -24.79
C LEU A 506 22.86 40.29 -24.42
N GLU A 507 23.27 39.16 -23.83
CA GLU A 507 22.36 38.19 -23.25
C GLU A 507 21.69 38.77 -21.99
N LYS A 508 20.36 38.76 -21.96
CA LYS A 508 19.54 39.18 -20.83
C LYS A 508 18.74 38.00 -20.33
N LYS A 509 18.72 37.82 -19.01
CA LYS A 509 17.85 36.89 -18.32
C LYS A 509 16.61 37.63 -17.83
N MET A 510 15.43 37.05 -18.06
CA MET A 510 14.14 37.60 -17.65
C MET A 510 13.32 36.54 -16.93
N GLU A 511 12.66 36.92 -15.84
CA GLU A 511 11.66 36.10 -15.17
C GLU A 511 10.27 36.50 -15.67
N ILE A 512 9.54 35.55 -16.26
CA ILE A 512 8.18 35.77 -16.77
C ILE A 512 7.19 35.06 -15.85
N PRO A 513 6.31 35.78 -15.14
CA PRO A 513 5.25 35.17 -14.35
C PRO A 513 4.15 34.60 -15.26
N LEU A 514 3.60 33.43 -14.91
CA LEU A 514 2.55 32.80 -15.71
C LEU A 514 1.27 33.64 -15.82
N GLN A 515 1.03 34.56 -14.88
CA GLN A 515 -0.07 35.51 -15.00
C GLN A 515 0.11 36.48 -16.18
N ALA A 516 1.35 36.86 -16.53
CA ALA A 516 1.62 37.83 -17.60
C ALA A 516 1.33 37.28 -19.01
N ILE A 517 1.29 35.96 -19.17
CA ILE A 517 0.95 35.27 -20.42
C ILE A 517 -0.55 34.93 -20.52
N GLY A 518 -1.38 35.48 -19.63
CA GLY A 518 -2.84 35.37 -19.69
C GLY A 518 -3.35 33.94 -19.45
N LEU A 519 -2.69 33.19 -18.57
CA LEU A 519 -3.15 31.86 -18.14
C LEU A 519 -4.10 31.96 -16.96
N ASP A 520 -5.12 31.12 -16.97
CA ASP A 520 -5.95 30.79 -15.81
C ASP A 520 -5.47 29.49 -15.15
N PRO A 521 -5.76 29.25 -13.85
CA PRO A 521 -5.32 28.04 -13.14
C PRO A 521 -5.74 26.73 -13.81
N LEU A 522 -6.92 26.71 -14.45
CA LEU A 522 -7.40 25.55 -15.19
C LEU A 522 -6.58 25.26 -16.46
N ASP A 523 -5.98 26.28 -17.08
CA ASP A 523 -5.15 26.10 -18.27
C ASP A 523 -3.89 25.27 -17.97
N LEU A 524 -3.33 25.43 -16.76
CA LEU A 524 -2.15 24.70 -16.31
C LEU A 524 -2.35 23.19 -16.33
N LEU A 525 -3.56 22.69 -16.03
CA LEU A 525 -3.85 21.25 -16.02
C LEU A 525 -3.72 20.60 -17.39
N TYR A 526 -4.00 21.35 -18.45
CA TYR A 526 -3.97 20.86 -19.83
C TYR A 526 -2.63 21.17 -20.53
N MET A 527 -1.95 22.24 -20.14
CA MET A 527 -0.67 22.65 -20.74
C MET A 527 0.53 21.93 -20.12
N LEU A 528 0.54 21.70 -18.80
CA LEU A 528 1.64 21.03 -18.10
C LEU A 528 1.41 19.51 -18.08
N ASN A 529 1.38 18.90 -19.27
CA ASN A 529 1.28 17.45 -19.38
C ASN A 529 2.60 16.79 -18.93
N ALA A 530 2.49 15.91 -17.93
CA ALA A 530 3.64 15.28 -17.28
C ALA A 530 4.38 14.20 -18.10
N LEU A 531 4.05 14.00 -19.39
CA LEU A 531 4.50 12.83 -20.16
C LEU A 531 5.10 13.13 -21.55
N ASP A 532 4.88 14.32 -22.14
CA ASP A 532 5.36 14.62 -23.49
C ASP A 532 5.99 16.02 -23.56
N THR A 533 7.25 16.06 -23.98
CA THR A 533 7.95 17.31 -24.36
C THR A 533 7.23 18.07 -25.47
N GLN A 534 6.40 17.40 -26.29
CA GLN A 534 5.55 18.03 -27.31
C GLN A 534 4.43 18.92 -26.74
N SER A 535 4.05 18.73 -25.48
CA SER A 535 2.93 19.46 -24.84
C SER A 535 3.28 20.89 -24.45
N LEU A 536 4.57 21.20 -24.32
CA LEU A 536 5.04 22.53 -23.92
C LEU A 536 4.89 23.56 -25.05
N ASN A 537 4.58 23.13 -26.28
CA ASN A 537 4.46 24.03 -27.43
C ASN A 537 3.46 25.19 -27.21
N GLU A 538 2.30 24.98 -26.57
CA GLU A 538 1.36 26.10 -26.30
C GLU A 538 1.94 27.09 -25.26
N LEU A 539 2.64 26.56 -24.25
CA LEU A 539 3.30 27.39 -23.23
C LEU A 539 4.48 28.16 -23.83
N ASP A 540 5.32 27.48 -24.61
CA ASP A 540 6.44 28.06 -25.35
C ASP A 540 5.94 29.16 -26.31
N ASP A 541 4.87 28.90 -27.07
CA ASP A 541 4.26 29.88 -27.98
C ASP A 541 3.80 31.15 -27.23
N ARG A 542 3.15 31.00 -26.06
CA ARG A 542 2.74 32.17 -25.26
C ARG A 542 3.92 32.93 -24.67
N LEU A 543 4.96 32.22 -24.22
CA LEU A 543 6.19 32.83 -23.72
C LEU A 543 6.95 33.57 -24.84
N LEU A 544 7.06 32.97 -26.03
CA LEU A 544 7.66 33.59 -27.22
C LEU A 544 6.93 34.87 -27.61
N PHE A 545 5.59 34.83 -27.70
CA PHE A 545 4.80 36.01 -28.02
C PHE A 545 5.00 37.13 -26.99
N TYR A 546 5.01 36.80 -25.70
CA TYR A 546 5.26 37.77 -24.64
C TYR A 546 6.62 38.46 -24.83
N ILE A 547 7.69 37.69 -25.05
CA ILE A 547 9.04 38.23 -25.25
C ILE A 547 9.11 39.14 -26.48
N HIS A 548 8.56 38.69 -27.62
CA HIS A 548 8.53 39.51 -28.83
C HIS A 548 7.73 40.80 -28.66
N SER A 549 6.72 40.81 -27.78
CA SER A 549 5.91 42.00 -27.50
C SER A 549 6.55 42.97 -26.50
N THR A 550 7.34 42.50 -25.53
CA THR A 550 7.84 43.34 -24.43
C THR A 550 9.34 43.63 -24.48
N ALA A 551 10.14 42.73 -25.06
CA ALA A 551 11.58 42.67 -24.82
C ALA A 551 12.47 42.85 -26.07
N ASP A 552 11.86 42.96 -27.27
CA ASP A 552 12.50 43.14 -28.58
C ASP A 552 13.80 42.33 -28.77
N PRO A 553 13.72 40.98 -28.83
CA PRO A 553 14.88 40.13 -29.01
C PRO A 553 15.51 40.27 -30.42
N ILE A 554 16.79 39.92 -30.53
CA ILE A 554 17.46 39.76 -31.83
C ILE A 554 16.84 38.56 -32.56
N ILE A 555 16.35 38.80 -33.77
CA ILE A 555 15.64 37.80 -34.59
C ILE A 555 16.52 36.59 -34.94
N ASP A 556 17.84 36.78 -35.06
CA ASP A 556 18.82 35.73 -35.41
C ASP A 556 19.26 34.85 -34.22
N SER A 557 18.86 35.20 -32.99
CA SER A 557 19.30 34.49 -31.78
C SER A 557 18.27 33.49 -31.28
N ALA A 558 18.72 32.35 -30.75
CA ALA A 558 17.83 31.39 -30.10
C ALA A 558 17.37 31.91 -28.73
N ILE A 559 16.07 31.83 -28.47
CA ILE A 559 15.47 32.09 -27.16
C ILE A 559 15.43 30.76 -26.40
N THR A 560 15.90 30.74 -25.16
CA THR A 560 15.93 29.52 -24.33
C THR A 560 15.04 29.68 -23.10
N PHE A 561 14.18 28.68 -22.87
CA PHE A 561 13.28 28.61 -21.72
C PHE A 561 13.78 27.59 -20.71
N ASN A 562 14.02 28.04 -19.48
CA ASN A 562 14.44 27.20 -18.37
C ASN A 562 13.26 27.00 -17.41
N TYR A 563 12.68 25.80 -17.45
CA TYR A 563 11.57 25.39 -16.58
C TYR A 563 12.01 24.85 -15.22
N ILE A 564 13.28 24.43 -15.11
CA ILE A 564 13.84 23.72 -13.95
C ILE A 564 14.54 24.67 -12.98
N GLU A 565 15.19 25.72 -13.48
CA GLU A 565 16.03 26.63 -12.70
C GLU A 565 15.19 27.30 -11.60
N GLU A 566 15.69 27.25 -10.36
CA GLU A 566 15.00 27.81 -9.20
C GLU A 566 15.09 29.35 -9.23
N PRO A 567 13.97 30.07 -8.99
CA PRO A 567 14.01 31.52 -8.89
C PRO A 567 14.88 31.98 -7.72
N ALA A 568 15.59 33.10 -7.88
CA ALA A 568 16.43 33.63 -6.80
C ALA A 568 15.63 34.09 -5.57
N ASP A 569 14.36 34.46 -5.78
CA ASP A 569 13.40 34.83 -4.74
C ASP A 569 12.67 33.58 -4.23
N THR A 570 12.89 33.23 -2.96
CA THR A 570 12.28 32.07 -2.29
C THR A 570 10.76 32.15 -2.16
N SER A 571 10.16 33.31 -2.43
CA SER A 571 8.70 33.47 -2.48
C SER A 571 8.07 33.06 -3.82
N LYS A 572 8.90 32.79 -4.85
CA LYS A 572 8.50 32.36 -6.20
C LYS A 572 8.81 30.88 -6.42
N LEU A 573 8.13 30.28 -7.40
CA LEU A 573 8.25 28.87 -7.73
C LEU A 573 8.54 28.70 -9.23
N SER A 574 9.38 27.74 -9.59
CA SER A 574 9.57 27.35 -10.98
C SER A 574 8.40 26.51 -11.49
N VAL A 575 8.20 26.48 -12.80
CA VAL A 575 7.20 25.62 -13.44
C VAL A 575 7.41 24.15 -13.04
N PHE A 576 8.66 23.69 -13.00
CA PHE A 576 9.01 22.32 -12.61
C PHE A 576 8.57 21.95 -11.19
N GLN A 577 8.69 22.88 -10.22
CA GLN A 577 8.27 22.64 -8.83
C GLN A 577 6.75 22.44 -8.70
N VAL A 578 5.95 23.04 -9.61
CA VAL A 578 4.49 22.96 -9.59
C VAL A 578 3.96 21.74 -10.37
N MET A 579 4.74 21.19 -11.31
CA MET A 579 4.33 20.05 -12.15
C MET A 579 3.82 18.82 -11.37
N PRO A 580 4.44 18.36 -10.26
CA PRO A 580 3.93 17.21 -9.51
C PRO A 580 2.55 17.43 -8.89
N LEU A 581 2.29 18.67 -8.43
CA LEU A 581 0.99 19.07 -7.89
C LEU A 581 -0.05 19.08 -9.01
N VAL A 582 0.26 19.71 -10.14
CA VAL A 582 -0.61 19.74 -11.32
C VAL A 582 -0.92 18.33 -11.83
N LYS A 583 0.07 17.42 -11.85
CA LYS A 583 -0.13 16.01 -12.21
C LYS A 583 -1.16 15.33 -11.32
N SER A 584 -1.06 15.54 -10.00
CA SER A 584 -1.96 14.94 -9.02
C SER A 584 -3.38 15.51 -9.13
N LEU A 585 -3.51 16.83 -9.33
CA LEU A 585 -4.79 17.51 -9.52
C LEU A 585 -5.46 17.11 -10.84
N ARG A 586 -4.67 16.96 -11.91
CA ARG A 586 -5.15 16.49 -13.21
C ARG A 586 -5.72 15.08 -13.11
N ALA A 587 -5.01 14.16 -12.47
CA ALA A 587 -5.52 12.81 -12.23
C ALA A 587 -6.84 12.85 -11.44
N LEU A 588 -6.91 13.68 -10.39
CA LEU A 588 -8.12 13.83 -9.59
C LEU A 588 -9.32 14.36 -10.39
N ILE A 589 -9.12 15.35 -11.27
CA ILE A 589 -10.22 15.95 -12.05
C ILE A 589 -10.60 15.12 -13.28
N ILE A 590 -9.62 14.59 -14.02
CA ILE A 590 -9.87 13.91 -15.31
C ILE A 590 -10.24 12.43 -15.12
N GLU A 591 -9.67 11.75 -14.12
CA GLU A 591 -9.96 10.33 -13.88
C GLU A 591 -11.13 10.11 -12.91
N SER A 592 -11.70 11.17 -12.33
CA SER A 592 -12.89 11.07 -11.49
C SER A 592 -14.18 11.07 -12.32
N SER A 593 -15.21 10.46 -11.74
CA SER A 593 -16.57 10.49 -12.28
C SER A 593 -17.41 11.55 -11.57
N PRO A 594 -18.37 12.20 -12.26
CA PRO A 594 -19.35 13.06 -11.62
C PRO A 594 -20.13 12.29 -10.54
N LEU A 595 -20.34 12.93 -9.39
CA LEU A 595 -21.11 12.32 -8.30
C LEU A 595 -22.58 12.13 -8.74
N THR A 596 -23.04 10.88 -8.72
CA THR A 596 -24.44 10.53 -8.99
C THR A 596 -25.17 10.17 -7.69
N PRO A 597 -26.52 10.22 -7.66
CA PRO A 597 -27.28 9.77 -6.49
C PRO A 597 -26.96 8.31 -6.10
N GLY A 598 -26.60 7.46 -7.06
CA GLY A 598 -26.21 6.07 -6.82
C GLY A 598 -24.88 5.89 -6.08
N ASP A 599 -24.00 6.88 -6.14
CA ASP A 599 -22.72 6.83 -5.41
C ASP A 599 -22.90 7.05 -3.91
N VAL A 600 -24.02 7.65 -3.50
CA VAL A 600 -24.40 7.91 -2.11
C VAL A 600 -25.34 6.82 -1.57
N ALA A 601 -26.07 6.13 -2.44
CA ALA A 601 -26.98 5.05 -2.05
C ALA A 601 -26.25 3.82 -1.51
N LEU A 602 -26.89 3.11 -0.58
CA LEU A 602 -26.39 1.82 -0.12
C LEU A 602 -26.47 0.77 -1.25
N PRO A 603 -25.59 -0.24 -1.27
CA PRO A 603 -25.52 -1.23 -2.35
C PRO A 603 -26.83 -1.96 -2.71
N ASN A 604 -27.83 -1.95 -1.82
CA ASN A 604 -29.11 -2.63 -1.98
C ASN A 604 -30.30 -1.68 -2.20
N GLU A 605 -30.07 -0.36 -2.23
CA GLU A 605 -31.17 0.62 -2.29
C GLU A 605 -31.49 1.11 -3.70
N VAL A 606 -30.57 1.00 -4.66
CA VAL A 606 -30.76 1.58 -6.00
C VAL A 606 -30.22 0.68 -7.09
N ASP A 607 -31.07 0.38 -8.08
CA ASP A 607 -30.67 -0.29 -9.31
C ASP A 607 -30.00 0.71 -10.26
N LYS A 608 -28.81 0.38 -10.79
CA LYS A 608 -28.01 1.34 -11.62
C LYS A 608 -28.76 1.86 -12.85
N ASN A 609 -29.78 1.13 -13.31
CA ASN A 609 -30.59 1.48 -14.47
C ASN A 609 -31.65 2.56 -14.19
N GLU A 610 -31.94 2.86 -12.92
CA GLU A 610 -32.94 3.87 -12.51
C GLU A 610 -32.32 5.25 -12.25
N LEU A 611 -31.00 5.39 -12.34
CA LEU A 611 -30.31 6.63 -12.06
C LEU A 611 -30.30 7.56 -13.28
N PRO A 612 -30.73 8.82 -13.14
CA PRO A 612 -30.62 9.79 -14.21
C PRO A 612 -29.15 10.05 -14.54
N ALA A 613 -28.84 10.24 -15.83
CA ALA A 613 -27.52 10.64 -16.26
C ALA A 613 -27.16 12.02 -15.65
N PRO A 614 -25.87 12.28 -15.35
CA PRO A 614 -25.45 13.58 -14.87
C PRO A 614 -25.76 14.66 -15.90
N GLU A 615 -26.63 15.61 -15.55
CA GLU A 615 -26.97 16.75 -16.41
C GLU A 615 -25.89 17.83 -16.30
N LEU A 616 -25.21 18.09 -17.42
CA LEU A 616 -24.34 19.24 -17.59
C LEU A 616 -25.17 20.41 -18.13
N SER A 617 -25.00 21.61 -17.55
CA SER A 617 -25.69 22.80 -18.04
C SER A 617 -25.30 23.10 -19.49
N SER A 618 -26.28 23.16 -20.38
CA SER A 618 -26.10 23.48 -21.80
C SER A 618 -25.49 24.87 -22.02
N GLN A 619 -25.62 25.78 -21.05
CA GLN A 619 -25.02 27.11 -21.10
C GLN A 619 -23.48 27.07 -21.18
N ARG A 620 -22.83 26.03 -20.64
CA ARG A 620 -21.36 25.87 -20.70
C ARG A 620 -20.88 25.77 -22.16
N VAL A 621 -21.57 24.97 -22.96
CA VAL A 621 -21.23 24.74 -24.38
C VAL A 621 -21.65 25.94 -25.24
N VAL A 622 -22.85 26.48 -24.98
CA VAL A 622 -23.36 27.64 -25.72
C VAL A 622 -22.47 28.87 -25.52
N GLY A 623 -22.06 29.15 -24.28
CA GLY A 623 -21.18 30.27 -23.96
C GLY A 623 -19.82 30.19 -24.66
N LEU A 624 -19.21 28.98 -24.70
CA LEU A 624 -17.94 28.78 -25.40
C LEU A 624 -18.08 28.95 -26.92
N ARG A 625 -19.14 28.37 -27.51
CA ARG A 625 -19.42 28.51 -28.95
C ARG A 625 -19.67 29.96 -29.35
N ASP A 626 -20.47 30.68 -28.56
CA ASP A 626 -20.84 32.06 -28.86
C ASP A 626 -19.61 32.99 -28.72
N LYS A 627 -18.70 32.71 -27.76
CA LYS A 627 -17.42 33.43 -27.66
C LYS A 627 -16.52 33.17 -28.86
N LEU A 628 -16.35 31.91 -29.28
CA LEU A 628 -15.56 31.56 -30.47
C LEU A 628 -16.14 32.22 -31.73
N ALA A 629 -17.47 32.22 -31.88
CA ALA A 629 -18.13 32.90 -32.98
C ALA A 629 -17.90 34.42 -32.96
N GLY A 630 -17.90 35.02 -31.77
CA GLY A 630 -17.55 36.43 -31.56
C GLY A 630 -16.12 36.76 -31.95
N ASP A 631 -15.14 35.96 -31.50
CA ASP A 631 -13.72 36.15 -31.81
C ASP A 631 -13.47 36.02 -33.34
N LEU A 632 -14.11 35.05 -33.99
CA LEU A 632 -14.05 34.87 -35.45
C LEU A 632 -14.74 36.01 -36.21
N ALA A 633 -15.88 36.49 -35.73
CA ALA A 633 -16.59 37.61 -36.32
C ALA A 633 -15.76 38.91 -36.23
N ALA A 634 -15.12 39.15 -35.08
CA ALA A 634 -14.21 40.28 -34.88
C ALA A 634 -13.00 40.20 -35.83
N ALA A 635 -12.43 39.00 -36.03
CA ALA A 635 -11.30 38.80 -36.94
C ALA A 635 -11.66 39.00 -38.42
N LYS A 636 -12.90 38.71 -38.83
CA LYS A 636 -13.42 38.93 -40.20
C LYS A 636 -14.03 40.32 -40.42
N GLY A 637 -14.30 41.06 -39.35
CA GLY A 637 -14.94 42.38 -39.38
C GLY A 637 -14.04 43.47 -39.98
N ALA A 638 -14.58 44.69 -40.08
CA ALA A 638 -13.81 45.86 -40.48
C ALA A 638 -12.67 46.12 -39.47
N GLY A 639 -11.43 46.12 -39.96
CA GLY A 639 -10.24 46.23 -39.11
C GLY A 639 -9.76 44.92 -38.49
N GLY A 640 -10.41 43.79 -38.73
CA GLY A 640 -9.97 42.46 -38.29
C GLY A 640 -8.78 41.92 -39.09
N ILE A 641 -7.99 41.03 -38.49
CA ILE A 641 -6.75 40.53 -39.10
C ILE A 641 -7.00 39.62 -40.31
N ILE A 642 -8.05 38.79 -40.29
CA ILE A 642 -8.38 37.92 -41.42
C ILE A 642 -8.78 38.76 -42.62
N LYS A 643 -9.60 39.80 -42.38
CA LYS A 643 -9.99 40.73 -43.44
C LYS A 643 -8.79 41.48 -43.98
N ALA A 644 -7.90 41.98 -43.12
CA ALA A 644 -6.67 42.66 -43.54
C ALA A 644 -5.79 41.78 -44.43
N LEU A 645 -5.67 40.47 -44.13
CA LEU A 645 -4.93 39.52 -44.96
C LEU A 645 -5.64 39.20 -46.29
N GLN A 646 -6.97 39.15 -46.29
CA GLN A 646 -7.77 38.92 -47.51
C GLN A 646 -7.77 40.12 -48.46
N ASP A 647 -7.67 41.33 -47.91
CA ASP A 647 -7.64 42.58 -48.67
C ASP A 647 -6.23 42.87 -49.26
N LEU A 648 -5.23 42.01 -49.02
CA LEU A 648 -3.89 42.16 -49.60
C LEU A 648 -3.92 41.93 -51.12
N PRO A 649 -3.31 42.83 -51.93
CA PRO A 649 -3.23 42.67 -53.38
C PRO A 649 -2.40 41.44 -53.78
N ALA A 650 -2.76 40.83 -54.91
CA ALA A 650 -1.98 39.72 -55.47
C ALA A 650 -0.58 40.20 -55.87
N PHE A 651 0.44 39.37 -55.64
CA PHE A 651 1.86 39.69 -55.87
C PHE A 651 2.12 40.22 -57.28
N ASP A 652 1.48 39.65 -58.29
CA ASP A 652 1.67 40.02 -59.70
C ASP A 652 1.07 41.40 -60.08
N THR A 653 0.23 41.96 -59.21
CA THR A 653 -0.50 43.22 -59.44
C THR A 653 -0.09 44.35 -58.49
N LEU A 654 0.95 44.12 -57.69
CA LEU A 654 1.40 45.03 -56.64
C LEU A 654 2.08 46.27 -57.23
N THR A 655 1.63 47.47 -56.82
CA THR A 655 2.33 48.72 -57.15
C THR A 655 3.41 49.05 -56.13
N ASP A 656 4.48 49.75 -56.53
CA ASP A 656 5.59 50.12 -55.63
C ASP A 656 5.14 50.82 -54.33
N PRO A 657 4.18 51.77 -54.35
CA PRO A 657 3.69 52.41 -53.12
C PRO A 657 2.98 51.42 -52.18
N GLN A 658 2.20 50.48 -52.74
CA GLN A 658 1.53 49.44 -51.95
C GLN A 658 2.51 48.45 -51.35
N ALA A 659 3.57 48.08 -52.10
CA ALA A 659 4.63 47.22 -51.61
C ALA A 659 5.36 47.85 -50.42
N GLU A 660 5.59 49.16 -50.46
CA GLU A 660 6.24 49.89 -49.38
C GLU A 660 5.37 49.94 -48.11
N THR A 661 4.08 50.20 -48.24
CA THR A 661 3.16 50.17 -47.08
C THR A 661 3.08 48.78 -46.45
N ILE A 662 2.97 47.72 -47.26
CA ILE A 662 2.95 46.33 -46.76
C ILE A 662 4.23 45.99 -46.01
N ARG A 663 5.39 46.45 -46.49
CA ARG A 663 6.68 46.24 -45.79
C ARG A 663 6.72 46.96 -44.45
N GLN A 664 6.20 48.18 -44.36
CA GLN A 664 6.17 48.94 -43.11
C GLN A 664 5.22 48.32 -42.07
N ASP A 665 4.09 47.75 -42.52
CA ASP A 665 3.08 47.15 -41.64
C ASP A 665 3.28 45.65 -41.38
N ALA A 666 4.31 45.03 -41.98
CA ALA A 666 4.53 43.58 -41.94
C ALA A 666 4.65 43.04 -40.51
N ASP A 667 5.51 43.64 -39.68
CA ASP A 667 5.74 43.20 -38.29
C ASP A 667 4.47 43.36 -37.44
N THR A 668 3.77 44.49 -37.57
CA THR A 668 2.49 44.74 -36.88
C THR A 668 1.43 43.71 -37.31
N THR A 669 1.36 43.39 -38.59
CA THR A 669 0.41 42.40 -39.13
C THR A 669 0.72 41.00 -38.63
N MET A 670 2.00 40.61 -38.61
CA MET A 670 2.45 39.33 -38.05
C MET A 670 2.12 39.21 -36.56
N GLN A 671 2.39 40.24 -35.76
CA GLN A 671 2.05 40.25 -34.33
C GLN A 671 0.55 40.13 -34.09
N ARG A 672 -0.27 40.86 -34.86
CA ARG A 672 -1.74 40.78 -34.78
C ARG A 672 -2.26 39.39 -35.17
N PHE A 673 -1.63 38.74 -36.15
CA PHE A 673 -1.99 37.39 -36.57
C PHE A 673 -1.58 36.34 -35.53
N ALA A 674 -0.38 36.46 -34.95
CA ALA A 674 0.08 35.61 -33.85
C ALA A 674 -0.83 35.73 -32.61
N ALA A 675 -1.24 36.96 -32.24
CA ALA A 675 -2.18 37.19 -31.14
C ALA A 675 -3.54 36.51 -31.38
N PHE A 676 -4.02 36.54 -32.62
CA PHE A 676 -5.25 35.86 -33.02
C PHE A 676 -5.13 34.33 -32.96
N LEU A 677 -4.01 33.76 -33.43
CA LEU A 677 -3.74 32.33 -33.31
C LEU A 677 -3.64 31.87 -31.85
N LEU A 678 -3.00 32.64 -30.96
CA LEU A 678 -2.99 32.36 -29.53
C LEU A 678 -4.39 32.37 -28.91
N THR A 679 -5.24 33.31 -29.33
CA THR A 679 -6.65 33.35 -28.90
C THR A 679 -7.37 32.07 -29.32
N LEU A 680 -7.19 31.61 -30.56
CA LEU A 680 -7.74 30.34 -31.02
C LEU A 680 -7.15 29.12 -30.30
N GLY A 681 -5.85 29.14 -29.99
CA GLY A 681 -5.17 28.08 -29.24
C GLY A 681 -5.72 27.89 -27.83
N SER A 682 -6.20 28.97 -27.20
CA SER A 682 -6.84 28.88 -25.88
C SER A 682 -8.14 28.06 -25.86
N TYR A 683 -8.76 27.82 -27.03
CA TYR A 683 -9.89 26.89 -27.19
C TYR A 683 -9.47 25.42 -27.34
N GLY A 684 -8.17 25.13 -27.39
CA GLY A 684 -7.64 23.77 -27.62
C GLY A 684 -7.74 23.31 -29.07
N LEU A 685 -7.82 24.25 -30.02
CA LEU A 685 -7.86 23.94 -31.45
C LEU A 685 -6.48 23.48 -31.94
N PRO A 686 -6.37 22.39 -32.73
CA PRO A 686 -5.10 22.00 -33.31
C PRO A 686 -4.66 23.01 -34.39
N GLN A 687 -3.35 23.07 -34.67
CA GLN A 687 -2.73 23.91 -35.72
C GLN A 687 -2.75 25.43 -35.49
N THR A 688 -2.87 25.87 -34.24
CA THR A 688 -2.81 27.29 -33.87
C THR A 688 -1.44 27.72 -33.35
N SER A 689 -0.38 26.94 -33.59
CA SER A 689 0.95 27.26 -33.08
C SER A 689 1.57 28.45 -33.81
N ILE A 690 2.31 29.28 -33.06
CA ILE A 690 2.91 30.51 -33.61
C ILE A 690 4.40 30.35 -33.93
N GLY A 691 5.06 29.31 -33.41
CA GLY A 691 6.48 29.05 -33.67
C GLY A 691 6.87 29.07 -35.15
N GLY A 692 5.98 28.64 -36.06
CA GLY A 692 6.22 28.69 -37.50
C GLY A 692 6.36 30.12 -38.06
N ILE A 693 5.63 31.09 -37.51
CA ILE A 693 5.70 32.50 -37.94
C ILE A 693 7.07 33.08 -37.58
N TYR A 694 7.50 32.89 -36.34
CA TYR A 694 8.79 33.41 -35.87
C TYR A 694 9.98 32.69 -36.50
N ALA A 695 9.89 31.38 -36.72
CA ALA A 695 10.92 30.62 -37.44
C ALA A 695 11.07 31.11 -38.89
N GLN A 696 9.96 31.40 -39.57
CA GLN A 696 9.98 31.94 -40.93
C GLN A 696 10.58 33.36 -40.96
N GLN A 697 10.23 34.21 -39.99
CA GLN A 697 10.80 35.55 -39.84
C GLN A 697 12.32 35.49 -39.61
N GLN A 698 12.78 34.55 -38.77
CA GLN A 698 14.20 34.30 -38.55
C GLN A 698 14.91 33.87 -39.84
N GLN A 699 14.34 32.94 -40.60
CA GLN A 699 14.91 32.50 -41.88
C GLN A 699 15.05 33.65 -42.89
N TRP A 700 14.02 34.50 -43.00
CA TRP A 700 14.08 35.67 -43.87
C TRP A 700 15.17 36.65 -43.44
N TYR A 701 15.27 36.94 -42.14
CA TYR A 701 16.30 37.81 -41.59
C TYR A 701 17.72 37.29 -41.86
N VAL A 702 17.96 35.99 -41.61
CA VAL A 702 19.26 35.35 -41.90
C VAL A 702 19.59 35.40 -43.39
N SER A 703 18.59 35.17 -44.26
CA SER A 703 18.79 35.23 -45.71
C SER A 703 19.15 36.63 -46.21
N LEU A 704 18.63 37.68 -45.56
CA LEU A 704 18.94 39.08 -45.87
C LEU A 704 20.30 39.51 -45.31
N LYS A 705 20.68 39.02 -44.13
CA LYS A 705 21.99 39.29 -43.50
C LYS A 705 23.16 38.64 -44.24
N ASN A 706 22.92 37.49 -44.87
CA ASN A 706 23.93 36.73 -45.62
C ASN A 706 24.04 37.16 -47.10
N ARG A 707 23.21 38.10 -47.56
CA ARG A 707 23.33 38.79 -48.85
C ARG A 707 24.11 40.08 -48.68
#